data_AF-A0A2J6RT99-F1
#
_entry.id   AF-A0A2J6RT99-F1
#
_cell.length_a   1.000
_cell.length_b   1.000
_cell.length_c   1.000
_cell.angle_alpha   90.00
_cell.angle_beta   90.00
_cell.angle_gamma   90.00
#
_symmetry.space_group_name_H-M   'P 1'
#
loop_
_entity.id
_entity.type
_entity.pdbx_description
1 polymer ?
#
loop_
_entity_poly.entity_id
_entity_poly.type
_entity_poly.pdbx_seq_one_letter_code
_entity_poly.pdbx_strand_id
1 'polypeptide(L)'
;MTNTSTAGSRTTQEPVVHDIITTAIEDSKLGFDDPSNYGISARNQNGEQGLIHIESEALWKDASSSNSLLTNQSFGSDSHLSYEHISYLADQILCNLAIVEHDNHVLIFQNCWEGRLVDFSAPLYLEARTTLGRRYNIEDEEQMPQMIKPDEALTNRRAYFALVDYLTSSVARFMLTADSKELVHATLAVLARWRVKLKAISYSPVIYAEDALIFGEDIIRQSQSGSFRSSLQGLYNGANSKTDLAQLALLDRIQRELMGLSDPTKNISTKSLMTTLRAAAARRTESFQGIDEGEILRYDIGIHLRVHLALILKQVTNGLYSDAVGGVTGLTSRHPFAAVYKVGLEKTPTSFSGDRQENIVSSSDASYLRTSMPEFENLKRNAEKIFESLSKTGPPRTGTTPAPSPSSHRATQFDNMGSFIWQTRNEGDAEALKSITLTKASDVISILVPLALTSPFVGISRSSILHIVSSSEDNGVSKPVDTAHSEYYFQLQTQKASNPSKSHKIWDLDKNDVIPVSSNPLSLDGSSTGDPRMQKKLVDEYRKCDWEKMAHWLLNESTIVVECKGYVLIVLLISAIILLGGIAIGVTVGERIPGVDPWEITNYSWLVVGVVLVFAKSRYVTDWPWHDFLRMRVVCSSVSDLVEVGKVSEQMILIKLLLEENQTTLTTTGPYNGMFTRRAGQGEGFAIDVPVSLSTLFAAGFIVLKVRGEEGDNVVVLDSRRGTDVQMMASRGESGEWLSCVDVGGKVPSGLKEKNLSSRLKSRGKMFRLSRNKIKWSKVLGLFAEESSFG
;
A
#
# COMPACT_ATOMS: atom_id res chain seq x y z
N MET A 1 36.31 -29.45 -32.59
CA MET A 1 35.82 -30.83 -32.54
C MET A 1 35.87 -31.31 -31.09
N THR A 2 34.72 -31.25 -30.42
CA THR A 2 34.31 -32.10 -29.28
C THR A 2 32.85 -31.72 -29.02
N ASN A 3 31.96 -32.37 -29.78
CA ASN A 3 30.52 -32.27 -29.57
C ASN A 3 30.16 -33.09 -28.33
N THR A 4 29.89 -32.43 -27.20
CA THR A 4 29.19 -33.05 -26.08
C THR A 4 27.69 -32.97 -26.34
N SER A 5 27.15 -34.13 -26.72
CA SER A 5 25.73 -34.47 -26.83
C SER A 5 24.95 -34.08 -25.57
N THR A 6 24.06 -33.10 -25.69
CA THR A 6 22.96 -32.85 -24.74
C THR A 6 21.84 -33.84 -25.00
N ALA A 7 21.95 -35.02 -24.40
CA ALA A 7 20.87 -36.00 -24.34
C ALA A 7 20.19 -35.95 -22.96
N GLY A 8 18.97 -35.40 -22.95
CA GLY A 8 17.83 -35.87 -22.15
C GLY A 8 17.93 -35.93 -20.62
N SER A 9 17.74 -34.78 -19.95
CA SER A 9 17.21 -34.71 -18.58
C SER A 9 15.69 -34.51 -18.65
N ARG A 10 14.92 -35.59 -18.83
CA ARG A 10 13.44 -35.54 -18.90
C ARG A 10 12.74 -36.21 -17.71
N THR A 11 13.48 -36.81 -16.78
CA THR A 11 12.92 -37.72 -15.76
C THR A 11 12.68 -37.10 -14.37
N THR A 12 12.94 -35.81 -14.16
CA THR A 12 12.71 -35.17 -12.84
C THR A 12 11.51 -34.22 -12.78
N GLN A 13 10.80 -33.99 -13.89
CA GLN A 13 9.67 -33.02 -13.95
C GLN A 13 8.27 -33.67 -13.86
N GLU A 14 8.11 -34.94 -14.21
CA GLU A 14 6.81 -35.65 -14.13
C GLU A 14 6.19 -35.75 -12.72
N PRO A 15 6.92 -35.92 -11.60
CA PRO A 15 6.27 -36.13 -10.30
C PRO A 15 5.49 -34.91 -9.82
N VAL A 16 5.94 -33.69 -10.15
CA VAL A 16 5.30 -32.44 -9.71
C VAL A 16 3.93 -32.24 -10.36
N VAL A 17 3.81 -32.53 -11.65
CA VAL A 17 2.56 -32.38 -12.39
C VAL A 17 1.50 -33.36 -11.88
N HIS A 18 1.91 -34.60 -11.59
CA HIS A 18 1.02 -35.61 -11.04
C HIS A 18 0.45 -35.19 -9.67
N ASP A 19 1.26 -34.61 -8.79
CA ASP A 19 0.82 -34.13 -7.47
C ASP A 19 -0.15 -32.95 -7.59
N ILE A 20 0.10 -32.02 -8.52
CA ILE A 20 -0.82 -30.90 -8.82
C ILE A 20 -2.17 -31.44 -9.29
N ILE A 21 -2.18 -32.41 -10.22
CA ILE A 21 -3.40 -33.02 -10.74
C ILE A 21 -4.15 -33.75 -9.63
N THR A 22 -3.44 -34.52 -8.80
CA THR A 22 -4.05 -35.25 -7.69
C THR A 22 -4.72 -34.28 -6.72
N THR A 23 -4.03 -33.21 -6.34
CA THR A 23 -4.56 -32.14 -5.49
C THR A 23 -5.79 -31.47 -6.11
N ALA A 24 -5.74 -31.16 -7.41
CA ALA A 24 -6.87 -30.56 -8.14
C ALA A 24 -8.10 -31.48 -8.20
N ILE A 25 -7.89 -32.79 -8.35
CA ILE A 25 -8.95 -33.80 -8.33
C ILE A 25 -9.52 -33.97 -6.92
N GLU A 26 -8.70 -33.95 -5.87
CA GLU A 26 -9.18 -34.00 -4.49
C GLU A 26 -10.06 -32.78 -4.17
N ASP A 27 -9.63 -31.59 -4.55
CA ASP A 27 -10.41 -30.36 -4.41
C ASP A 27 -11.74 -30.40 -5.15
N SER A 28 -11.83 -31.14 -6.28
CA SER A 28 -13.08 -31.29 -7.04
C SER A 28 -14.18 -32.03 -6.27
N LYS A 29 -13.81 -32.91 -5.34
CA LYS A 29 -14.78 -33.63 -4.49
C LYS A 29 -15.58 -32.70 -3.59
N LEU A 30 -15.03 -31.51 -3.28
CA LEU A 30 -15.67 -30.49 -2.45
C LEU A 30 -16.58 -29.55 -3.26
N GLY A 31 -16.65 -29.70 -4.59
CA GLY A 31 -17.49 -28.88 -5.48
C GLY A 31 -16.95 -27.48 -5.78
N PHE A 32 -15.92 -27.01 -5.07
CA PHE A 32 -15.29 -25.73 -5.38
C PHE A 32 -14.80 -25.69 -6.82
N ASP A 33 -14.89 -24.53 -7.47
CA ASP A 33 -14.38 -24.31 -8.83
C ASP A 33 -14.87 -25.31 -9.89
N ASP A 34 -15.96 -26.05 -9.62
CA ASP A 34 -16.50 -27.05 -10.53
C ASP A 34 -17.01 -26.38 -11.83
N PRO A 35 -16.47 -26.76 -13.01
CA PRO A 35 -16.93 -26.25 -14.29
C PRO A 35 -18.14 -27.02 -14.86
N SER A 36 -18.64 -28.06 -14.19
CA SER A 36 -19.70 -28.95 -14.70
C SER A 36 -21.02 -28.22 -15.00
N ASN A 37 -21.36 -27.22 -14.17
CA ASN A 37 -22.51 -26.34 -14.35
C ASN A 37 -22.39 -25.42 -15.58
N TYR A 38 -21.21 -25.35 -16.21
CA TYR A 38 -20.90 -24.43 -17.30
C TYR A 38 -20.73 -25.15 -18.64
N GLY A 39 -21.47 -26.26 -18.83
CA GLY A 39 -21.52 -27.02 -20.08
C GLY A 39 -20.39 -28.04 -20.27
N ILE A 40 -19.50 -28.21 -19.28
CA ILE A 40 -18.44 -29.23 -19.31
C ILE A 40 -19.00 -30.51 -18.68
N SER A 41 -19.69 -31.33 -19.48
CA SER A 41 -20.23 -32.59 -18.97
C SER A 41 -19.13 -33.64 -18.74
N ALA A 42 -19.23 -34.40 -17.65
CA ALA A 42 -18.36 -35.55 -17.34
C ALA A 42 -18.42 -36.68 -18.38
N ARG A 43 -19.40 -36.67 -19.30
CA ARG A 43 -19.61 -37.71 -20.32
C ARG A 43 -18.73 -37.58 -21.56
N ASN A 44 -18.08 -36.44 -21.79
CA ASN A 44 -17.19 -36.28 -22.94
C ASN A 44 -15.89 -37.07 -22.70
N GLN A 45 -15.34 -37.71 -23.74
CA GLN A 45 -14.10 -38.52 -23.66
C GLN A 45 -12.87 -37.74 -23.14
N ASN A 46 -12.92 -36.40 -23.20
CA ASN A 46 -11.99 -35.47 -22.57
C ASN A 46 -12.73 -34.66 -21.47
N GLY A 47 -13.38 -35.34 -20.51
CA GLY A 47 -14.21 -34.72 -19.48
C GLY A 47 -13.46 -33.68 -18.62
N GLU A 48 -14.11 -33.14 -17.60
CA GLU A 48 -13.54 -32.12 -16.69
C GLU A 48 -12.08 -32.41 -16.29
N GLN A 49 -11.80 -33.63 -15.83
CA GLN A 49 -10.47 -34.04 -15.40
C GLN A 49 -9.42 -33.96 -16.51
N GLY A 50 -9.81 -34.28 -17.75
CA GLY A 50 -8.92 -34.17 -18.91
C GLY A 50 -8.56 -32.72 -19.23
N LEU A 51 -9.52 -31.80 -19.11
CA LEU A 51 -9.28 -30.36 -19.29
C LEU A 51 -8.41 -29.80 -18.16
N ILE A 52 -8.70 -30.17 -16.90
CA ILE A 52 -7.88 -29.76 -15.75
C ILE A 52 -6.45 -30.26 -15.90
N HIS A 53 -6.24 -31.50 -16.37
CA HIS A 53 -4.92 -32.04 -16.64
C HIS A 53 -4.16 -31.19 -17.67
N ILE A 54 -4.80 -30.92 -18.82
CA ILE A 54 -4.20 -30.11 -19.90
C ILE A 54 -3.84 -28.70 -19.40
N GLU A 55 -4.75 -28.05 -18.67
CA GLU A 55 -4.51 -26.71 -18.14
C GLU A 55 -3.46 -26.68 -17.02
N SER A 56 -3.36 -27.73 -16.20
CA SER A 56 -2.34 -27.87 -15.16
C SER A 56 -0.95 -28.02 -15.77
N GLU A 57 -0.80 -28.85 -16.80
CA GLU A 57 0.45 -29.00 -17.55
C GLU A 57 0.87 -27.69 -18.24
N ALA A 58 -0.09 -27.01 -18.88
CA ALA A 58 0.15 -25.73 -19.53
C ALA A 58 0.57 -24.65 -18.52
N LEU A 59 -0.15 -24.56 -17.39
CA LEU A 59 0.13 -23.60 -16.32
C LEU A 59 1.52 -23.84 -15.71
N TRP A 60 1.86 -25.09 -15.36
CA TRP A 60 3.16 -25.44 -14.83
C TRP A 60 4.29 -25.08 -15.80
N LYS A 61 4.12 -25.39 -17.09
CA LYS A 61 5.09 -25.07 -18.13
C LYS A 61 5.30 -23.57 -18.26
N ASP A 62 4.22 -22.80 -18.29
CA ASP A 62 4.28 -21.35 -18.43
C ASP A 62 4.88 -20.69 -17.19
N ALA A 63 4.51 -21.16 -16.01
CA ALA A 63 4.98 -20.64 -14.73
C ALA A 63 6.44 -21.02 -14.45
N SER A 64 6.89 -22.18 -14.90
CA SER A 64 8.30 -22.60 -14.82
C SER A 64 9.18 -21.95 -15.89
N SER A 65 8.59 -21.37 -16.94
CA SER A 65 9.36 -20.76 -18.01
C SER A 65 10.00 -19.45 -17.56
N SER A 66 11.26 -19.23 -17.97
CA SER A 66 11.96 -17.95 -17.80
C SER A 66 11.44 -16.84 -18.75
N ASN A 67 10.48 -17.18 -19.61
CA ASN A 67 9.85 -16.28 -20.55
C ASN A 67 8.49 -15.81 -20.00
N SER A 68 8.55 -14.70 -19.30
CA SER A 68 7.42 -13.96 -18.75
C SER A 68 6.73 -13.04 -19.77
N LEU A 69 7.16 -13.02 -21.04
CA LEU A 69 6.55 -12.18 -22.07
C LEU A 69 5.34 -12.87 -22.70
N LEU A 70 4.29 -12.09 -22.94
CA LEU A 70 3.15 -12.52 -23.74
C LEU A 70 3.55 -12.54 -25.22
N THR A 71 3.85 -13.71 -25.77
CA THR A 71 4.29 -13.84 -27.17
C THR A 71 3.14 -14.04 -28.17
N ASN A 72 1.88 -14.00 -27.71
CA ASN A 72 0.76 -14.44 -28.52
C ASN A 72 0.31 -13.37 -29.52
N GLN A 73 0.23 -13.74 -30.80
CA GLN A 73 -0.26 -12.91 -31.91
C GLN A 73 -1.79 -12.68 -31.87
N SER A 74 -2.50 -13.25 -30.90
CA SER A 74 -3.96 -13.23 -30.83
C SER A 74 -4.58 -11.86 -30.52
N PHE A 75 -3.79 -10.85 -30.11
CA PHE A 75 -4.30 -9.52 -29.76
C PHE A 75 -4.46 -8.54 -30.95
N GLY A 76 -4.40 -9.06 -32.19
CA GLY A 76 -4.65 -8.27 -33.40
C GLY A 76 -3.52 -7.31 -33.77
N SER A 77 -3.76 -6.46 -34.78
CA SER A 77 -2.83 -5.41 -35.19
C SER A 77 -2.71 -4.31 -34.14
N ASP A 78 -1.58 -3.59 -34.15
CA ASP A 78 -1.17 -2.58 -33.16
C ASP A 78 -1.99 -1.27 -33.20
N SER A 79 -3.31 -1.36 -33.15
CA SER A 79 -4.23 -0.22 -33.21
C SER A 79 -4.69 0.25 -31.82
N HIS A 80 -5.15 1.51 -31.71
CA HIS A 80 -5.74 2.03 -30.47
C HIS A 80 -6.95 1.19 -29.99
N LEU A 81 -7.73 0.65 -30.93
CA LEU A 81 -8.87 -0.24 -30.66
C LEU A 81 -8.43 -1.48 -29.86
N SER A 82 -7.19 -1.93 -30.04
CA SER A 82 -6.67 -3.13 -29.37
C SER A 82 -6.57 -2.96 -27.84
N TYR A 83 -6.42 -1.74 -27.31
CA TYR A 83 -6.42 -1.52 -25.86
C TYR A 83 -7.81 -1.40 -25.26
N GLU A 84 -8.72 -0.78 -26.00
CA GLU A 84 -10.14 -0.76 -25.64
C GLU A 84 -10.62 -2.21 -25.53
N HIS A 85 -10.24 -3.03 -26.52
CA HIS A 85 -10.49 -4.47 -26.50
C HIS A 85 -9.82 -5.16 -25.30
N ILE A 86 -8.56 -4.86 -24.95
CA ILE A 86 -7.94 -5.41 -23.72
C ILE A 86 -8.72 -5.02 -22.48
N SER A 87 -9.18 -3.77 -22.39
CA SER A 87 -9.98 -3.30 -21.27
C SER A 87 -11.31 -4.05 -21.20
N TYR A 88 -11.98 -4.28 -22.32
CA TYR A 88 -13.22 -5.08 -22.39
C TYR A 88 -12.98 -6.54 -22.03
N LEU A 89 -11.88 -7.14 -22.49
CA LEU A 89 -11.50 -8.50 -22.11
C LEU A 89 -11.22 -8.59 -20.61
N ALA A 90 -10.49 -7.61 -20.04
CA ALA A 90 -10.23 -7.54 -18.61
C ALA A 90 -11.52 -7.36 -17.80
N ASP A 91 -12.44 -6.50 -18.25
CA ASP A 91 -13.76 -6.30 -17.63
C ASP A 91 -14.58 -7.60 -17.62
N GLN A 92 -14.60 -8.30 -18.75
CA GLN A 92 -15.27 -9.60 -18.86
C GLN A 92 -14.61 -10.67 -17.97
N ILE A 93 -13.27 -10.68 -17.85
CA ILE A 93 -12.57 -11.58 -16.92
C ILE A 93 -12.93 -11.25 -15.46
N LEU A 94 -13.00 -9.97 -15.08
CA LEU A 94 -13.42 -9.55 -13.74
C LEU A 94 -14.85 -10.01 -13.42
N CYS A 95 -15.77 -9.85 -14.37
CA CYS A 95 -17.16 -10.29 -14.21
C CYS A 95 -17.25 -11.82 -14.11
N ASN A 96 -16.52 -12.56 -14.95
CA ASN A 96 -16.48 -14.02 -14.89
C ASN A 96 -15.81 -14.53 -13.61
N LEU A 97 -14.81 -13.82 -13.10
CA LEU A 97 -14.18 -14.14 -11.81
C LEU A 97 -15.15 -13.90 -10.64
N ALA A 98 -16.01 -12.88 -10.73
CA ALA A 98 -17.08 -12.68 -9.76
C ALA A 98 -18.09 -13.84 -9.75
N ILE A 99 -18.37 -14.49 -10.89
CA ILE A 99 -19.16 -15.74 -10.92
C ILE A 99 -18.45 -16.85 -10.15
N VAL A 100 -17.15 -17.04 -10.40
CA VAL A 100 -16.33 -18.06 -9.70
C VAL A 100 -16.32 -17.83 -8.19
N GLU A 101 -16.10 -16.60 -7.74
CA GLU A 101 -16.14 -16.24 -6.32
C GLU A 101 -17.54 -16.42 -5.72
N HIS A 102 -18.58 -15.97 -6.44
CA HIS A 102 -19.97 -16.11 -6.00
C HIS A 102 -20.29 -17.59 -5.71
N ASP A 103 -20.01 -18.48 -6.66
CA ASP A 103 -20.20 -19.93 -6.48
C ASP A 103 -19.44 -20.46 -5.27
N ASN A 104 -18.16 -20.08 -5.14
CA ASN A 104 -17.33 -20.55 -4.04
C ASN A 104 -17.88 -20.08 -2.69
N HIS A 105 -18.38 -18.85 -2.58
CA HIS A 105 -19.00 -18.36 -1.34
C HIS A 105 -20.35 -19.03 -1.07
N VAL A 106 -21.15 -19.33 -2.10
CA VAL A 106 -22.38 -20.11 -1.93
C VAL A 106 -22.07 -21.51 -1.40
N LEU A 107 -21.04 -22.17 -1.93
CA LEU A 107 -20.58 -23.46 -1.42
C LEU A 107 -20.09 -23.37 0.03
N ILE A 108 -19.42 -22.27 0.41
CA ILE A 108 -19.07 -22.03 1.82
C ILE A 108 -20.35 -21.94 2.65
N PHE A 109 -21.37 -21.22 2.22
CA PHE A 109 -22.63 -21.16 2.98
C PHE A 109 -23.41 -22.47 2.97
N GLN A 110 -23.21 -23.37 2.01
CA GLN A 110 -23.80 -24.70 2.05
C GLN A 110 -23.11 -25.61 3.06
N ASN A 111 -21.79 -25.49 3.17
CA ASN A 111 -20.96 -26.40 3.96
C ASN A 111 -20.50 -25.79 5.30
N CYS A 112 -20.75 -24.51 5.56
CA CYS A 112 -20.36 -23.80 6.77
C CYS A 112 -21.47 -22.82 7.13
N TRP A 113 -22.25 -23.14 8.17
CA TRP A 113 -23.41 -22.32 8.57
C TRP A 113 -23.10 -21.32 9.68
N GLU A 114 -21.97 -21.48 10.37
CA GLU A 114 -21.58 -20.64 11.50
C GLU A 114 -20.07 -20.42 11.59
N GLY A 115 -19.70 -19.30 12.21
CA GLY A 115 -18.32 -18.98 12.59
C GLY A 115 -17.63 -17.97 11.67
N ARG A 116 -16.37 -17.68 12.01
CA ARG A 116 -15.57 -16.62 11.40
C ARG A 116 -15.47 -16.71 9.88
N LEU A 117 -15.51 -17.92 9.33
CA LEU A 117 -15.42 -18.14 7.88
C LEU A 117 -16.65 -17.60 7.13
N VAL A 118 -17.83 -17.70 7.73
CA VAL A 118 -19.08 -17.15 7.19
C VAL A 118 -19.07 -15.64 7.32
N ASP A 119 -18.65 -15.11 8.48
CA ASP A 119 -18.50 -13.66 8.68
C ASP A 119 -17.49 -13.04 7.70
N PHE A 120 -16.44 -13.79 7.36
CA PHE A 120 -15.43 -13.43 6.37
C PHE A 120 -15.92 -13.58 4.92
N SER A 121 -16.77 -14.58 4.62
CA SER A 121 -17.24 -14.87 3.25
C SER A 121 -18.47 -14.07 2.85
N ALA A 122 -19.38 -13.79 3.78
CA ALA A 122 -20.57 -12.95 3.61
C ALA A 122 -20.28 -11.62 2.90
N PRO A 123 -19.27 -10.83 3.31
CA PRO A 123 -18.94 -9.60 2.62
C PRO A 123 -18.50 -9.83 1.17
N LEU A 124 -17.61 -10.78 0.92
CA LEU A 124 -17.08 -11.08 -0.41
C LEU A 124 -18.16 -11.62 -1.35
N TYR A 125 -19.08 -12.44 -0.82
CA TYR A 125 -20.28 -12.87 -1.52
C TYR A 125 -21.12 -11.68 -1.98
N LEU A 126 -21.37 -10.71 -1.10
CA LEU A 126 -22.15 -9.53 -1.43
C LEU A 126 -21.45 -8.68 -2.49
N GLU A 127 -20.12 -8.54 -2.42
CA GLU A 127 -19.34 -7.87 -3.46
C GLU A 127 -19.50 -8.57 -4.82
N ALA A 128 -19.33 -9.88 -4.87
CA ALA A 128 -19.49 -10.67 -6.09
C ALA A 128 -20.92 -10.54 -6.62
N ARG A 129 -21.92 -10.73 -5.78
CA ARG A 129 -23.35 -10.58 -6.11
C ARG A 129 -23.67 -9.18 -6.62
N THR A 130 -23.19 -8.12 -5.97
CA THR A 130 -23.40 -6.73 -6.40
C THR A 130 -22.72 -6.46 -7.74
N THR A 131 -21.54 -7.03 -7.96
CA THR A 131 -20.84 -6.91 -9.26
C THR A 131 -21.66 -7.58 -10.36
N LEU A 132 -22.09 -8.83 -10.15
CA LEU A 132 -22.92 -9.56 -11.12
C LEU A 132 -24.25 -8.88 -11.37
N GLY A 133 -24.96 -8.50 -10.30
CA GLY A 133 -26.26 -7.85 -10.39
C GLY A 133 -26.19 -6.46 -11.01
N ARG A 134 -25.05 -5.78 -10.99
CA ARG A 134 -24.86 -4.49 -11.68
C ARG A 134 -24.49 -4.67 -13.14
N ARG A 135 -23.55 -5.58 -13.41
CA ARG A 135 -22.96 -5.80 -14.73
C ARG A 135 -23.85 -6.66 -15.63
N TYR A 136 -24.74 -7.47 -15.06
CA TYR A 136 -25.68 -8.30 -15.83
C TYR A 136 -27.13 -7.97 -15.51
N ASN A 137 -27.43 -6.77 -14.99
CA ASN A 137 -28.82 -6.34 -14.86
C ASN A 137 -29.41 -6.11 -16.25
N ILE A 138 -30.48 -6.82 -16.58
CA ILE A 138 -31.21 -6.67 -17.85
C ILE A 138 -31.79 -5.25 -17.99
N GLU A 139 -32.04 -4.56 -16.86
CA GLU A 139 -32.67 -3.24 -16.86
C GLU A 139 -31.72 -2.09 -17.27
N ASP A 140 -30.39 -2.30 -17.23
CA ASP A 140 -29.40 -1.24 -17.51
C ASP A 140 -28.35 -1.72 -18.53
N GLU A 141 -28.73 -1.70 -19.81
CA GLU A 141 -27.87 -2.12 -20.94
C GLU A 141 -26.55 -1.33 -21.01
N GLU A 142 -26.49 -0.10 -20.46
CA GLU A 142 -25.27 0.74 -20.53
C GLU A 142 -24.14 0.25 -19.60
N GLN A 143 -24.48 -0.50 -18.54
CA GLN A 143 -23.51 -1.02 -17.58
C GLN A 143 -23.04 -2.44 -17.90
N MET A 144 -23.64 -3.09 -18.91
CA MET A 144 -23.25 -4.43 -19.30
C MET A 144 -21.81 -4.48 -19.82
N PRO A 145 -20.99 -5.45 -19.37
CA PRO A 145 -19.64 -5.61 -19.88
C PRO A 145 -19.76 -5.87 -21.37
N GLN A 146 -18.95 -5.17 -22.17
CA GLN A 146 -18.97 -5.37 -23.61
C GLN A 146 -18.58 -6.81 -23.94
N MET A 147 -19.58 -7.58 -24.35
CA MET A 147 -19.39 -8.99 -24.65
C MET A 147 -18.64 -9.17 -25.97
N ILE A 148 -17.85 -10.24 -26.03
CA ILE A 148 -17.26 -10.72 -27.27
C ILE A 148 -18.39 -10.97 -28.28
N LYS A 149 -18.46 -10.14 -29.33
CA LYS A 149 -19.48 -10.26 -30.37
C LYS A 149 -19.37 -11.60 -31.10
N PRO A 150 -20.50 -12.25 -31.46
CA PRO A 150 -20.51 -13.54 -32.15
C PRO A 150 -19.72 -13.54 -33.47
N ASP A 151 -19.74 -12.43 -34.22
CA ASP A 151 -19.17 -12.36 -35.57
C ASP A 151 -17.63 -12.28 -35.58
N GLU A 152 -17.02 -11.85 -34.47
CA GLU A 152 -15.56 -11.85 -34.24
C GLU A 152 -15.15 -12.88 -33.18
N ALA A 153 -16.07 -13.79 -32.82
CA ALA A 153 -15.96 -14.60 -31.61
C ALA A 153 -14.72 -15.47 -31.58
N LEU A 154 -14.23 -15.97 -32.73
CA LEU A 154 -13.08 -16.87 -32.72
C LEU A 154 -11.78 -16.13 -32.33
N THR A 155 -11.54 -14.95 -32.89
CA THR A 155 -10.32 -14.17 -32.61
C THR A 155 -10.38 -13.57 -31.21
N ASN A 156 -11.50 -12.98 -30.83
CA ASN A 156 -11.68 -12.37 -29.52
C ASN A 156 -11.68 -13.40 -28.39
N ARG A 157 -12.23 -14.61 -28.61
CA ARG A 157 -12.14 -15.72 -27.65
C ARG A 157 -10.72 -16.25 -27.51
N ARG A 158 -9.93 -16.32 -28.60
CA ARG A 158 -8.49 -16.65 -28.51
C ARG A 158 -7.73 -15.62 -27.70
N ALA A 159 -8.03 -14.32 -27.88
CA ALA A 159 -7.45 -13.25 -27.07
C ALA A 159 -7.86 -13.38 -25.59
N TYR A 160 -9.13 -13.67 -25.30
CA TYR A 160 -9.62 -13.93 -23.95
C TYR A 160 -8.87 -15.11 -23.30
N PHE A 161 -8.78 -16.25 -23.99
CA PHE A 161 -8.08 -17.45 -23.49
C PHE A 161 -6.61 -17.13 -23.22
N ALA A 162 -5.94 -16.48 -24.18
CA ALA A 162 -4.55 -16.07 -24.04
C ALA A 162 -4.33 -15.11 -22.85
N LEU A 163 -5.29 -14.22 -22.59
CA LEU A 163 -5.22 -13.29 -21.46
C LEU A 163 -5.43 -14.02 -20.13
N VAL A 164 -6.42 -14.90 -20.03
CA VAL A 164 -6.65 -15.75 -18.84
C VAL A 164 -5.41 -16.60 -18.54
N ASP A 165 -4.83 -17.23 -19.56
CA ASP A 165 -3.62 -18.03 -19.43
C ASP A 165 -2.46 -17.16 -18.91
N TYR A 166 -2.26 -15.99 -19.51
CA TYR A 166 -1.18 -15.10 -19.10
C TYR A 166 -1.34 -14.56 -17.67
N LEU A 167 -2.55 -14.16 -17.28
CA LEU A 167 -2.85 -13.66 -15.94
C LEU A 167 -2.60 -14.74 -14.88
N THR A 168 -3.20 -15.92 -15.06
CA THR A 168 -3.02 -17.05 -14.13
C THR A 168 -1.59 -17.57 -14.12
N SER A 169 -0.88 -17.60 -15.25
CA SER A 169 0.56 -17.92 -15.30
C SER A 169 1.38 -16.91 -14.51
N SER A 170 1.06 -15.62 -14.58
CA SER A 170 1.80 -14.58 -13.88
C SER A 170 1.56 -14.66 -12.37
N VAL A 171 0.32 -14.90 -11.94
CA VAL A 171 0.00 -15.17 -10.52
C VAL A 171 0.69 -16.46 -10.05
N ALA A 172 0.71 -17.52 -10.87
CA ALA A 172 1.42 -18.74 -10.52
C ALA A 172 2.93 -18.50 -10.36
N ARG A 173 3.59 -17.78 -11.28
CA ARG A 173 5.02 -17.39 -11.13
C ARG A 173 5.28 -16.64 -9.84
N PHE A 174 4.42 -15.68 -9.53
CA PHE A 174 4.51 -14.92 -8.30
C PHE A 174 4.46 -15.81 -7.06
N MET A 175 3.52 -16.76 -7.04
CA MET A 175 3.35 -17.71 -5.94
C MET A 175 4.42 -18.81 -5.89
N LEU A 176 5.00 -19.20 -7.04
CA LEU A 176 6.08 -20.19 -7.14
C LEU A 176 7.38 -19.75 -6.47
N THR A 177 7.54 -18.47 -6.16
CA THR A 177 8.68 -17.99 -5.38
C THR A 177 8.52 -18.28 -3.87
N ALA A 178 7.49 -19.00 -3.45
CA ALA A 178 7.33 -19.55 -2.11
C ALA A 178 8.16 -20.83 -1.91
N ASP A 179 8.67 -21.04 -0.70
CA ASP A 179 9.49 -22.21 -0.36
C ASP A 179 8.68 -23.51 -0.10
N SER A 180 7.36 -23.42 0.12
CA SER A 180 6.49 -24.57 0.43
C SER A 180 5.96 -25.24 -0.83
N LYS A 181 6.19 -26.55 -0.98
CA LYS A 181 5.75 -27.35 -2.13
C LYS A 181 4.24 -27.57 -2.10
N GLU A 182 3.68 -27.84 -0.93
CA GLU A 182 2.24 -28.04 -0.74
C GLU A 182 1.46 -26.79 -1.19
N LEU A 183 1.93 -25.60 -0.79
CA LEU A 183 1.32 -24.34 -1.21
C LEU A 183 1.38 -24.16 -2.74
N VAL A 184 2.54 -24.48 -3.33
CA VAL A 184 2.72 -24.40 -4.78
C VAL A 184 1.73 -25.32 -5.50
N HIS A 185 1.60 -26.58 -5.05
CA HIS A 185 0.67 -27.53 -5.66
C HIS A 185 -0.77 -27.08 -5.53
N ALA A 186 -1.20 -26.66 -4.33
CA ALA A 186 -2.55 -26.16 -4.09
C ALA A 186 -2.86 -24.90 -4.92
N THR A 187 -1.90 -23.98 -5.03
CA THR A 187 -2.05 -22.76 -5.84
C THR A 187 -2.22 -23.10 -7.32
N LEU A 188 -1.37 -23.98 -7.86
CA LEU A 188 -1.46 -24.40 -9.26
C LEU A 188 -2.75 -25.15 -9.55
N ALA A 189 -3.20 -26.00 -8.62
CA ALA A 189 -4.47 -26.70 -8.72
C ALA A 189 -5.66 -25.73 -8.82
N VAL A 190 -5.75 -24.75 -7.91
CA VAL A 190 -6.81 -23.73 -7.93
C VAL A 190 -6.78 -22.92 -9.23
N LEU A 191 -5.59 -22.41 -9.62
CA LEU A 191 -5.45 -21.61 -10.83
C LEU A 191 -5.76 -22.38 -12.11
N ALA A 192 -5.40 -23.67 -12.19
CA ALA A 192 -5.73 -24.52 -13.34
C ALA A 192 -7.24 -24.74 -13.47
N ARG A 193 -7.95 -24.95 -12.36
CA ARG A 193 -9.42 -25.07 -12.36
C ARG A 193 -10.08 -23.75 -12.76
N TRP A 194 -9.56 -22.61 -12.28
CA TRP A 194 -10.02 -21.30 -12.73
C TRP A 194 -9.80 -21.05 -14.21
N ARG A 195 -8.68 -21.51 -14.81
CA ARG A 195 -8.50 -21.44 -16.27
C ARG A 195 -9.64 -22.15 -17.00
N VAL A 196 -9.92 -23.40 -16.63
CA VAL A 196 -10.99 -24.19 -17.25
C VAL A 196 -12.33 -23.48 -17.08
N LYS A 197 -12.66 -23.09 -15.85
CA LYS A 197 -13.96 -22.48 -15.50
C LYS A 197 -14.15 -21.11 -16.16
N LEU A 198 -13.15 -20.21 -16.12
CA LEU A 198 -13.22 -18.90 -16.79
C LEU A 198 -13.37 -19.04 -18.31
N LYS A 199 -12.66 -19.99 -18.93
CA LYS A 199 -12.79 -20.28 -20.36
C LYS A 199 -14.18 -20.82 -20.70
N ALA A 200 -14.75 -21.69 -19.86
CA ALA A 200 -16.11 -22.21 -20.03
C ALA A 200 -17.17 -21.11 -19.88
N ILE A 201 -17.08 -20.30 -18.82
CA ILE A 201 -18.00 -19.18 -18.55
C ILE A 201 -18.00 -18.17 -19.71
N SER A 202 -16.85 -17.93 -20.34
CA SER A 202 -16.72 -16.97 -21.44
C SER A 202 -17.61 -17.25 -22.67
N TYR A 203 -18.17 -18.47 -22.79
CA TYR A 203 -19.10 -18.81 -23.87
C TYR A 203 -20.49 -18.20 -23.69
N SER A 204 -20.97 -18.04 -22.45
CA SER A 204 -22.33 -17.55 -22.16
C SER A 204 -22.39 -16.86 -20.79
N PRO A 205 -21.59 -15.80 -20.57
CA PRO A 205 -21.40 -15.22 -19.24
C PRO A 205 -22.68 -14.64 -18.63
N VAL A 206 -23.62 -14.15 -19.44
CA VAL A 206 -24.91 -13.60 -18.96
C VAL A 206 -25.77 -14.71 -18.34
N ILE A 207 -26.00 -15.79 -19.08
CA ILE A 207 -26.79 -16.95 -18.61
C ILE A 207 -26.19 -17.49 -17.32
N TYR A 208 -24.86 -17.64 -17.30
CA TYR A 208 -24.14 -18.14 -16.14
C TYR A 208 -24.14 -17.20 -14.94
N ALA A 209 -24.15 -15.88 -15.15
CA ALA A 209 -24.32 -14.92 -14.07
C ALA A 209 -25.74 -14.97 -13.48
N GLU A 210 -26.77 -15.09 -14.33
CA GLU A 210 -28.17 -15.25 -13.90
C GLU A 210 -28.35 -16.54 -13.10
N ASP A 211 -27.85 -17.67 -13.61
CA ASP A 211 -27.90 -18.96 -12.93
C ASP A 211 -27.18 -18.91 -11.57
N ALA A 212 -26.00 -18.29 -11.51
CA ALA A 212 -25.25 -18.11 -10.27
C ALA A 212 -26.06 -17.29 -9.26
N LEU A 213 -26.65 -16.16 -9.67
CA LEU A 213 -27.48 -15.30 -8.81
C LEU A 213 -28.72 -16.06 -8.28
N ILE A 214 -29.42 -16.78 -9.15
CA ILE A 214 -30.59 -17.59 -8.77
C ILE A 214 -30.18 -18.66 -7.75
N PHE A 215 -29.10 -19.38 -8.03
CA PHE A 215 -28.59 -20.42 -7.13
C PHE A 215 -28.20 -19.86 -5.77
N GLY A 216 -27.53 -18.71 -5.72
CA GLY A 216 -27.18 -18.04 -4.47
C GLY A 216 -28.40 -17.63 -3.65
N GLU A 217 -29.43 -17.08 -4.29
CA GLU A 217 -30.69 -16.70 -3.64
C GLU A 217 -31.44 -17.93 -3.08
N ASP A 218 -31.44 -19.04 -3.79
CA ASP A 218 -32.07 -20.28 -3.32
C ASP A 218 -31.37 -20.85 -2.09
N ILE A 219 -30.04 -20.81 -2.03
CA ILE A 219 -29.29 -21.25 -0.85
C ILE A 219 -29.52 -20.33 0.33
N ILE A 220 -29.54 -19.01 0.12
CA ILE A 220 -29.86 -18.05 1.19
C ILE A 220 -31.28 -18.28 1.73
N ARG A 221 -32.25 -18.57 0.85
CA ARG A 221 -33.64 -18.90 1.24
C ARG A 221 -33.75 -20.20 2.02
N GLN A 222 -32.96 -21.21 1.66
CA GLN A 222 -32.92 -22.51 2.34
C GLN A 222 -32.21 -22.42 3.70
N SER A 223 -31.23 -21.53 3.85
CA SER A 223 -30.46 -21.31 5.08
C SER A 223 -31.25 -20.54 6.16
N GLN A 224 -32.45 -21.00 6.52
CA GLN A 224 -33.41 -20.36 7.44
C GLN A 224 -32.95 -20.28 8.92
N SER A 225 -31.67 -20.49 9.25
CA SER A 225 -31.14 -20.24 10.58
C SER A 225 -31.09 -18.72 10.86
N GLY A 226 -31.68 -18.29 11.98
CA GLY A 226 -31.92 -16.87 12.27
C GLY A 226 -30.67 -15.99 12.37
N SER A 227 -29.52 -16.57 12.76
CA SER A 227 -28.27 -15.82 12.94
C SER A 227 -27.64 -15.37 11.61
N PHE A 228 -27.47 -16.29 10.64
CA PHE A 228 -26.87 -15.99 9.34
C PHE A 228 -27.66 -14.94 8.55
N ARG A 229 -28.99 -15.09 8.54
CA ARG A 229 -29.89 -14.13 7.89
C ARG A 229 -29.75 -12.74 8.50
N SER A 230 -29.58 -12.63 9.82
CA SER A 230 -29.41 -11.33 10.48
C SER A 230 -28.10 -10.62 10.06
N SER A 231 -26.99 -11.37 9.94
CA SER A 231 -25.71 -10.83 9.48
C SER A 231 -25.77 -10.39 8.01
N LEU A 232 -26.27 -11.26 7.12
CA LEU A 232 -26.43 -10.91 5.71
C LEU A 232 -27.42 -9.78 5.51
N GLN A 233 -28.53 -9.76 6.23
CA GLN A 233 -29.55 -8.71 6.08
C GLN A 233 -29.06 -7.36 6.63
N GLY A 234 -28.26 -7.36 7.71
CA GLY A 234 -27.55 -6.17 8.18
C GLY A 234 -26.60 -5.60 7.11
N LEU A 235 -25.84 -6.47 6.44
CA LEU A 235 -24.96 -6.08 5.34
C LEU A 235 -25.72 -5.64 4.10
N TYR A 236 -26.80 -6.34 3.72
CA TYR A 236 -27.64 -6.07 2.55
C TYR A 236 -28.34 -4.71 2.67
N ASN A 237 -28.89 -4.42 3.85
CA ASN A 237 -29.51 -3.14 4.16
C ASN A 237 -28.49 -1.98 4.09
N GLY A 238 -27.21 -2.25 4.39
CA GLY A 238 -26.13 -1.27 4.22
C GLY A 238 -25.70 -1.12 2.75
N ALA A 239 -25.55 -2.23 2.02
CA ALA A 239 -25.03 -2.28 0.66
C ALA A 239 -25.95 -1.61 -0.38
N ASN A 240 -27.27 -1.73 -0.20
CA ASN A 240 -28.25 -1.09 -1.08
C ASN A 240 -28.26 0.44 -1.01
N SER A 241 -27.53 1.05 -0.05
CA SER A 241 -27.47 2.50 0.09
C SER A 241 -26.31 3.18 -0.65
N LYS A 242 -25.32 2.45 -1.21
CA LYS A 242 -24.21 2.96 -2.07
C LYS A 242 -23.26 1.81 -2.49
N THR A 243 -23.23 1.45 -3.78
CA THR A 243 -22.75 0.13 -4.27
C THR A 243 -21.28 0.04 -4.73
N ASP A 244 -20.61 1.14 -5.11
CA ASP A 244 -19.15 1.14 -5.36
C ASP A 244 -18.33 1.36 -4.08
N LEU A 245 -19.01 1.89 -3.06
CA LEU A 245 -18.43 2.30 -1.79
C LEU A 245 -18.22 1.13 -0.83
N ALA A 246 -19.09 0.13 -0.93
CA ALA A 246 -19.03 -1.07 -0.12
C ALA A 246 -17.76 -1.86 -0.42
N GLN A 247 -17.34 -2.02 -1.68
CA GLN A 247 -16.21 -2.88 -2.06
C GLN A 247 -14.88 -2.49 -1.39
N LEU A 248 -14.54 -1.19 -1.37
CA LEU A 248 -13.30 -0.72 -0.73
C LEU A 248 -13.42 -0.61 0.79
N ALA A 249 -14.59 -0.25 1.33
CA ALA A 249 -14.83 -0.29 2.77
C ALA A 249 -14.81 -1.73 3.31
N LEU A 250 -15.22 -2.67 2.47
CA LEU A 250 -15.24 -4.09 2.73
C LEU A 250 -13.86 -4.69 2.60
N LEU A 251 -13.11 -4.36 1.55
CA LEU A 251 -11.69 -4.71 1.45
C LEU A 251 -10.91 -4.10 2.61
N ASP A 252 -11.17 -2.85 3.00
CA ASP A 252 -10.56 -2.23 4.18
C ASP A 252 -11.04 -2.89 5.49
N ARG A 253 -12.28 -3.35 5.59
CA ARG A 253 -12.76 -4.11 6.75
C ARG A 253 -12.19 -5.52 6.81
N ILE A 254 -12.18 -6.24 5.70
CA ILE A 254 -11.58 -7.56 5.52
C ILE A 254 -10.08 -7.44 5.78
N GLN A 255 -9.43 -6.41 5.25
CA GLN A 255 -8.04 -6.09 5.51
C GLN A 255 -7.84 -5.67 6.96
N ARG A 256 -8.74 -4.93 7.62
CA ARG A 256 -8.65 -4.64 9.06
C ARG A 256 -8.95 -5.84 9.96
N GLU A 257 -9.76 -6.80 9.52
CA GLU A 257 -10.02 -8.05 10.23
C GLU A 257 -8.86 -9.05 10.01
N LEU A 258 -8.29 -9.11 8.81
CA LEU A 258 -7.06 -9.84 8.46
C LEU A 258 -5.82 -9.21 9.12
N MET A 259 -5.70 -7.89 9.12
CA MET A 259 -4.63 -7.13 9.79
C MET A 259 -4.89 -7.01 11.29
N GLY A 260 -6.13 -7.17 11.76
CA GLY A 260 -6.46 -7.34 13.17
C GLY A 260 -5.96 -8.67 13.74
N LEU A 261 -5.68 -9.65 12.87
CA LEU A 261 -4.87 -10.84 13.16
C LEU A 261 -3.36 -10.57 13.08
N SER A 262 -2.95 -9.38 12.64
CA SER A 262 -1.56 -8.94 12.41
C SER A 262 -1.21 -7.62 13.13
N ASP A 263 -2.00 -7.18 14.11
CA ASP A 263 -1.74 -5.96 14.88
C ASP A 263 -0.33 -6.06 15.50
N PRO A 264 0.67 -5.26 15.09
CA PRO A 264 2.04 -5.44 15.56
C PRO A 264 2.18 -5.22 17.09
N THR A 265 1.20 -4.56 17.73
CA THR A 265 1.16 -4.40 19.19
C THR A 265 0.58 -5.63 19.91
N LYS A 266 -0.30 -6.37 19.23
CA LYS A 266 -0.72 -7.70 19.62
C LYS A 266 -0.05 -8.67 18.68
N ASN A 267 1.18 -9.10 19.00
CA ASN A 267 1.79 -10.29 18.43
C ASN A 267 0.82 -11.49 18.54
N ILE A 268 -0.17 -11.56 17.67
CA ILE A 268 -1.03 -12.69 17.43
C ILE A 268 -0.08 -13.59 16.67
N SER A 269 0.72 -14.30 17.46
CA SER A 269 1.61 -15.34 16.98
C SER A 269 0.83 -16.14 15.94
N THR A 270 1.46 -16.54 14.84
CA THR A 270 0.93 -17.52 13.88
C THR A 270 0.29 -18.73 14.59
N LYS A 271 0.79 -19.07 15.79
CA LYS A 271 0.17 -20.03 16.71
C LYS A 271 -1.26 -19.68 17.11
N SER A 272 -1.59 -18.43 17.39
CA SER A 272 -2.93 -17.96 17.78
C SER A 272 -3.95 -18.07 16.63
N LEU A 273 -3.57 -17.75 15.38
CA LEU A 273 -4.46 -17.94 14.23
C LEU A 273 -4.74 -19.43 14.03
N MET A 274 -3.70 -20.27 14.00
CA MET A 274 -3.89 -21.73 13.88
C MET A 274 -4.59 -22.36 15.07
N THR A 275 -4.36 -21.87 16.29
CA THR A 275 -5.12 -22.31 17.46
C THR A 275 -6.59 -21.94 17.29
N THR A 276 -6.88 -20.77 16.71
CA THR A 276 -8.26 -20.37 16.43
C THR A 276 -8.89 -21.20 15.31
N LEU A 277 -8.15 -21.49 14.24
CA LEU A 277 -8.60 -22.34 13.14
C LEU A 277 -8.79 -23.79 13.59
N ARG A 278 -7.84 -24.38 14.32
CA ARG A 278 -7.99 -25.72 14.93
C ARG A 278 -9.13 -25.76 15.94
N ALA A 279 -9.27 -24.77 16.82
CA ALA A 279 -10.41 -24.69 17.73
C ALA A 279 -11.75 -24.48 17.00
N ALA A 280 -11.75 -23.87 15.82
CA ALA A 280 -12.93 -23.79 14.96
C ALA A 280 -13.22 -25.13 14.28
N ALA A 281 -12.18 -25.81 13.75
CA ALA A 281 -12.27 -27.12 13.14
C ALA A 281 -12.76 -28.18 14.14
N ALA A 282 -12.19 -28.21 15.35
CA ALA A 282 -12.58 -29.10 16.44
C ALA A 282 -14.06 -28.91 16.86
N ARG A 283 -14.53 -27.65 16.91
CA ARG A 283 -15.96 -27.36 17.15
C ARG A 283 -16.85 -27.82 16.00
N ARG A 284 -16.34 -27.82 14.76
CA ARG A 284 -17.08 -28.30 13.59
C ARG A 284 -17.08 -29.82 13.46
N THR A 285 -16.04 -30.54 13.90
CA THR A 285 -16.06 -32.02 13.94
C THR A 285 -17.19 -32.57 14.80
N GLU A 286 -17.64 -31.83 15.82
CA GLU A 286 -18.83 -32.21 16.60
C GLU A 286 -20.14 -32.10 15.78
N SER A 287 -20.19 -31.18 14.82
CA SER A 287 -21.33 -30.95 13.91
C SER A 287 -21.27 -31.80 12.64
N PHE A 288 -20.07 -32.09 12.13
CA PHE A 288 -19.82 -32.93 10.97
C PHE A 288 -19.53 -34.37 11.42
N GLN A 289 -20.56 -35.21 11.50
CA GLN A 289 -20.39 -36.62 11.81
C GLN A 289 -19.51 -37.30 10.74
N GLY A 290 -18.24 -37.56 11.06
CA GLY A 290 -17.34 -38.44 10.29
C GLY A 290 -16.27 -37.77 9.43
N ILE A 291 -16.09 -36.44 9.49
CA ILE A 291 -14.98 -35.75 8.81
C ILE A 291 -13.80 -35.61 9.79
N ASP A 292 -12.58 -35.90 9.34
CA ASP A 292 -11.38 -35.74 10.17
C ASP A 292 -11.03 -34.25 10.38
N GLU A 293 -10.48 -33.88 11.55
CA GLU A 293 -10.04 -32.50 11.84
C GLU A 293 -9.07 -31.99 10.76
N GLY A 294 -8.21 -32.89 10.25
CA GLY A 294 -7.29 -32.59 9.16
C GLY A 294 -7.98 -32.22 7.85
N GLU A 295 -9.12 -32.84 7.52
CA GLU A 295 -9.89 -32.52 6.32
C GLU A 295 -10.57 -31.16 6.44
N ILE A 296 -11.13 -30.83 7.61
CA ILE A 296 -11.71 -29.50 7.87
C ILE A 296 -10.63 -28.42 7.80
N LEU A 297 -9.43 -28.68 8.32
CA LEU A 297 -8.33 -27.73 8.24
C LEU A 297 -7.87 -27.52 6.78
N ARG A 298 -7.74 -28.60 5.98
CA ARG A 298 -7.44 -28.48 4.53
C ARG A 298 -8.52 -27.69 3.80
N TYR A 299 -9.78 -27.90 4.16
CA TYR A 299 -10.92 -27.17 3.62
C TYR A 299 -10.82 -25.67 3.91
N ASP A 300 -10.59 -25.29 5.17
CA ASP A 300 -10.44 -23.89 5.59
C ASP A 300 -9.23 -23.22 4.92
N ILE A 301 -8.08 -23.92 4.83
CA ILE A 301 -6.89 -23.44 4.11
C ILE A 301 -7.21 -23.23 2.61
N GLY A 302 -7.91 -24.19 1.99
CA GLY A 302 -8.31 -24.13 0.59
C GLY A 302 -9.23 -22.94 0.29
N ILE A 303 -10.09 -22.56 1.22
CA ILE A 303 -10.94 -21.36 1.09
C ILE A 303 -10.10 -20.08 1.17
N HIS A 304 -9.27 -19.95 2.21
CA HIS A 304 -8.44 -18.77 2.35
C HIS A 304 -7.50 -18.58 1.15
N LEU A 305 -6.94 -19.68 0.65
CA LEU A 305 -6.13 -19.68 -0.57
C LEU A 305 -6.92 -19.13 -1.77
N ARG A 306 -8.14 -19.62 -2.01
CA ARG A 306 -9.01 -19.14 -3.10
C ARG A 306 -9.34 -17.66 -2.96
N VAL A 307 -9.70 -17.21 -1.76
CA VAL A 307 -10.02 -15.80 -1.53
C VAL A 307 -8.81 -14.92 -1.85
N HIS A 308 -7.63 -15.21 -1.31
CA HIS A 308 -6.46 -14.39 -1.56
C HIS A 308 -5.97 -14.49 -3.02
N LEU A 309 -6.04 -15.66 -3.66
CA LEU A 309 -5.72 -15.77 -5.09
C LEU A 309 -6.71 -14.97 -5.95
N ALA A 310 -7.98 -14.90 -5.57
CA ALA A 310 -8.99 -14.14 -6.30
C ALA A 310 -8.73 -12.64 -6.16
N LEU A 311 -8.37 -12.17 -4.96
CA LEU A 311 -7.92 -10.80 -4.73
C LEU A 311 -6.69 -10.43 -5.55
N ILE A 312 -5.69 -11.31 -5.62
CA ILE A 312 -4.50 -11.09 -6.45
C ILE A 312 -4.90 -11.02 -7.93
N LEU A 313 -5.69 -11.98 -8.43
CA LEU A 313 -6.10 -12.03 -9.83
C LEU A 313 -6.99 -10.83 -10.22
N LYS A 314 -7.89 -10.41 -9.33
CA LYS A 314 -8.68 -9.17 -9.46
C LYS A 314 -7.77 -7.96 -9.56
N GLN A 315 -6.79 -7.81 -8.66
CA GLN A 315 -5.89 -6.65 -8.66
C GLN A 315 -5.09 -6.57 -9.96
N VAL A 316 -4.58 -7.71 -10.45
CA VAL A 316 -3.86 -7.76 -11.72
C VAL A 316 -4.77 -7.43 -12.90
N THR A 317 -6.00 -7.95 -12.90
CA THR A 317 -6.97 -7.71 -13.98
C THR A 317 -7.48 -6.27 -13.96
N ASN A 318 -7.69 -5.68 -12.79
CA ASN A 318 -8.00 -4.26 -12.60
C ASN A 318 -6.87 -3.35 -13.13
N GLY A 319 -5.61 -3.79 -13.04
CA GLY A 319 -4.48 -3.11 -13.66
C GLY A 319 -4.54 -3.03 -15.19
N LEU A 320 -5.33 -3.90 -15.84
CA LEU A 320 -5.58 -3.87 -17.29
C LEU A 320 -6.87 -3.13 -17.65
N TYR A 321 -7.86 -3.16 -16.75
CA TYR A 321 -9.14 -2.51 -16.91
C TYR A 321 -9.03 -0.97 -16.86
N SER A 322 -9.78 -0.31 -17.73
CA SER A 322 -9.98 1.13 -17.76
C SER A 322 -11.47 1.38 -17.69
N ASP A 323 -11.93 2.09 -16.67
CA ASP A 323 -13.30 2.55 -16.62
C ASP A 323 -13.50 3.66 -17.68
N ALA A 324 -13.97 3.25 -18.86
CA ALA A 324 -14.21 4.11 -20.02
C ALA A 324 -15.49 4.95 -19.88
N VAL A 325 -16.29 4.74 -18.83
CA VAL A 325 -17.61 5.36 -18.63
C VAL A 325 -17.52 6.89 -18.45
N GLY A 326 -16.33 7.43 -18.16
CA GLY A 326 -16.11 8.87 -18.04
C GLY A 326 -16.12 9.69 -19.34
N GLY A 327 -16.42 9.12 -20.51
CA GLY A 327 -16.52 9.85 -21.79
C GLY A 327 -15.22 10.46 -22.33
N VAL A 328 -14.13 10.42 -21.54
CA VAL A 328 -12.78 10.76 -21.99
C VAL A 328 -12.15 9.49 -22.54
N THR A 329 -12.37 9.26 -23.83
CA THR A 329 -11.88 8.11 -24.58
C THR A 329 -10.34 8.00 -24.50
N GLY A 330 -9.88 6.94 -23.85
CA GLY A 330 -8.54 6.39 -23.98
C GLY A 330 -7.68 6.41 -22.71
N LEU A 331 -6.66 5.55 -22.70
CA LEU A 331 -5.53 5.41 -21.75
C LEU A 331 -4.82 6.71 -21.31
N THR A 332 -5.27 7.88 -21.75
CA THR A 332 -4.44 9.06 -22.02
C THR A 332 -4.10 9.94 -20.81
N SER A 333 -4.68 9.73 -19.63
CA SER A 333 -4.47 10.65 -18.49
C SER A 333 -3.93 10.03 -17.20
N ARG A 334 -3.92 8.70 -17.09
CA ARG A 334 -3.57 7.97 -15.86
C ARG A 334 -2.29 7.17 -16.04
N HIS A 335 -1.41 7.22 -15.05
CA HIS A 335 -0.05 6.68 -15.16
C HIS A 335 0.19 5.69 -14.03
N PRO A 336 -0.08 4.38 -14.22
CA PRO A 336 0.23 3.42 -13.20
C PRO A 336 1.74 3.41 -12.98
N PHE A 337 2.13 3.34 -11.72
CA PHE A 337 3.53 3.36 -11.31
C PHE A 337 3.76 2.40 -10.15
N ALA A 338 4.99 1.96 -10.02
CA ALA A 338 5.46 1.24 -8.85
C ALA A 338 6.87 1.70 -8.54
N ALA A 339 7.13 1.97 -7.27
CA ALA A 339 8.39 2.47 -6.80
C ALA A 339 8.77 1.77 -5.50
N VAL A 340 10.06 1.54 -5.31
CA VAL A 340 10.67 1.19 -4.04
C VAL A 340 11.78 2.18 -3.80
N TYR A 341 11.66 3.01 -2.78
CA TYR A 341 12.71 3.94 -2.37
C TYR A 341 12.82 4.01 -0.86
N LYS A 342 13.95 4.53 -0.37
CA LYS A 342 14.21 4.71 1.05
C LYS A 342 13.53 5.99 1.55
N VAL A 343 12.63 5.89 2.52
CA VAL A 343 11.86 7.03 3.10
C VAL A 343 12.31 7.27 4.54
N GLY A 344 12.23 8.53 4.97
CA GLY A 344 12.63 8.94 6.32
C GLY A 344 14.13 8.86 6.58
N LEU A 345 14.53 9.38 7.75
CA LEU A 345 15.91 9.35 8.21
C LEU A 345 16.40 7.93 8.54
N GLU A 346 15.48 7.04 8.90
CA GLU A 346 15.75 5.61 9.06
C GLU A 346 16.08 4.92 7.74
N LYS A 347 15.85 5.61 6.60
CA LYS A 347 16.01 5.06 5.25
C LYS A 347 15.23 3.76 5.07
N THR A 348 14.03 3.73 5.63
CA THR A 348 13.16 2.55 5.58
C THR A 348 12.79 2.32 4.13
N PRO A 349 13.05 1.13 3.56
CA PRO A 349 12.57 0.82 2.23
C PRO A 349 11.04 0.85 2.27
N THR A 350 10.44 1.56 1.32
CA THR A 350 8.98 1.70 1.22
C THR A 350 8.58 1.40 -0.22
N SER A 351 7.63 0.48 -0.37
CA SER A 351 6.96 0.24 -1.64
C SER A 351 5.80 1.22 -1.80
N PHE A 352 5.72 1.83 -2.97
CA PHE A 352 4.75 2.85 -3.32
C PHE A 352 4.22 2.56 -4.73
N SER A 353 2.93 2.25 -4.86
CA SER A 353 2.31 1.93 -6.15
C SER A 353 1.05 2.75 -6.38
N GLY A 354 0.83 3.17 -7.63
CA GLY A 354 -0.41 3.77 -8.10
C GLY A 354 -0.99 2.92 -9.23
N ASP A 355 -2.26 2.58 -9.15
CA ASP A 355 -2.95 1.83 -10.20
C ASP A 355 -3.61 2.74 -11.25
N ARG A 356 -4.26 2.14 -12.26
CA ARG A 356 -4.99 2.89 -13.32
C ARG A 356 -6.29 3.52 -12.85
N GLN A 357 -6.72 3.22 -11.63
CA GLN A 357 -7.85 3.88 -11.00
C GLN A 357 -7.38 5.03 -10.11
N GLU A 358 -6.08 5.37 -10.10
CA GLU A 358 -5.47 6.36 -9.21
C GLU A 358 -5.58 5.99 -7.73
N ASN A 359 -5.82 4.70 -7.43
CA ASN A 359 -5.66 4.20 -6.07
C ASN A 359 -4.17 4.11 -5.78
N ILE A 360 -3.80 4.55 -4.60
CA ILE A 360 -2.42 4.64 -4.16
C ILE A 360 -2.25 3.68 -2.99
N VAL A 361 -1.22 2.85 -3.06
CA VAL A 361 -0.89 1.92 -1.99
C VAL A 361 0.56 2.15 -1.58
N SER A 362 0.79 2.30 -0.28
CA SER A 362 2.13 2.42 0.30
C SER A 362 2.32 1.43 1.44
N SER A 363 3.53 0.91 1.58
CA SER A 363 3.92 0.02 2.67
C SER A 363 5.40 0.12 2.95
N SER A 364 5.77 0.11 4.23
CA SER A 364 7.16 0.01 4.69
C SER A 364 7.44 -1.33 5.38
N ASP A 365 6.50 -2.27 5.33
CA ASP A 365 6.66 -3.59 5.92
C ASP A 365 7.67 -4.41 5.10
N ALA A 366 8.71 -4.86 5.78
CA ALA A 366 9.79 -5.64 5.18
C ALA A 366 9.31 -6.99 4.62
N SER A 367 8.25 -7.59 5.19
CA SER A 367 7.67 -8.83 4.71
C SER A 367 7.05 -8.64 3.32
N TYR A 368 6.28 -7.57 3.11
CA TYR A 368 5.66 -7.33 1.81
C TYR A 368 6.68 -6.94 0.75
N LEU A 369 7.62 -6.06 1.09
CA LEU A 369 8.73 -5.71 0.20
C LEU A 369 9.49 -6.94 -0.27
N ARG A 370 9.75 -7.89 0.65
CA ARG A 370 10.39 -9.16 0.30
C ARG A 370 9.54 -9.99 -0.66
N THR A 371 8.24 -10.06 -0.42
CA THR A 371 7.33 -10.83 -1.30
C THR A 371 7.13 -10.18 -2.68
N SER A 372 7.20 -8.85 -2.80
CA SER A 372 7.02 -8.16 -4.09
C SER A 372 8.31 -8.00 -4.88
N MET A 373 9.49 -8.10 -4.24
CA MET A 373 10.80 -7.94 -4.90
C MET A 373 11.02 -8.82 -6.14
N PRO A 374 10.65 -10.12 -6.14
CA PRO A 374 10.78 -10.96 -7.34
C PRO A 374 10.02 -10.40 -8.55
N GLU A 375 8.90 -9.69 -8.33
CA GLU A 375 8.12 -9.10 -9.41
C GLU A 375 8.69 -7.78 -9.92
N PHE A 376 9.36 -6.99 -9.06
CA PHE A 376 10.14 -5.84 -9.52
C PHE A 376 11.28 -6.30 -10.45
N GLU A 377 11.96 -7.40 -10.12
CA GLU A 377 12.98 -8.02 -10.97
C GLU A 377 12.39 -8.62 -12.25
N ASN A 378 11.23 -9.26 -12.16
CA ASN A 378 10.51 -9.78 -13.32
C ASN A 378 10.10 -8.65 -14.28
N LEU A 379 9.60 -7.54 -13.74
CA LEU A 379 9.24 -6.34 -14.48
C LEU A 379 10.46 -5.70 -15.13
N LYS A 380 11.59 -5.58 -14.42
CA LYS A 380 12.88 -5.14 -14.99
C LYS A 380 13.27 -6.01 -16.18
N ARG A 381 13.29 -7.33 -15.99
CA ARG A 381 13.66 -8.30 -17.04
C ARG A 381 12.74 -8.20 -18.25
N ASN A 382 11.44 -8.02 -18.05
CA ASN A 382 10.49 -7.82 -19.14
C ASN A 382 10.78 -6.55 -19.92
N ALA A 383 11.01 -5.44 -19.22
CA ALA A 383 11.34 -4.16 -19.84
C ALA A 383 12.64 -4.24 -20.66
N GLU A 384 13.67 -4.90 -20.13
CA GLU A 384 14.95 -5.10 -20.82
C GLU A 384 14.82 -5.99 -22.06
N LYS A 385 14.10 -7.11 -21.97
CA LYS A 385 13.84 -7.97 -23.14
C LYS A 385 13.08 -7.24 -24.24
N ILE A 386 12.07 -6.43 -23.88
CA ILE A 386 11.32 -5.61 -24.84
C ILE A 386 12.25 -4.56 -25.45
N PHE A 387 13.04 -3.85 -24.64
CA PHE A 387 14.01 -2.87 -25.11
C PHE A 387 15.05 -3.46 -26.09
N GLU A 388 15.60 -4.63 -25.77
CA GLU A 388 16.52 -5.34 -26.65
C GLU A 388 15.87 -5.74 -27.97
N SER A 389 14.62 -6.23 -27.92
CA SER A 389 13.88 -6.65 -29.11
C SER A 389 13.65 -5.48 -30.08
N LEU A 390 13.30 -4.30 -29.53
CA LEU A 390 13.11 -3.07 -30.30
C LEU A 390 14.44 -2.52 -30.84
N SER A 391 15.53 -2.67 -30.10
CA SER A 391 16.86 -2.24 -30.53
C SER A 391 17.40 -3.10 -31.69
N LYS A 392 17.12 -4.41 -31.68
CA LYS A 392 17.55 -5.34 -32.73
C LYS A 392 16.83 -5.14 -34.06
N THR A 393 15.60 -4.63 -34.04
CA THR A 393 14.84 -4.40 -35.28
C THR A 393 15.41 -3.30 -36.17
N GLY A 394 16.27 -2.43 -35.64
CA GLY A 394 16.97 -1.36 -36.37
C GLY A 394 16.02 -0.33 -37.01
N PRO A 395 16.44 0.93 -37.23
CA PRO A 395 15.72 1.79 -38.15
C PRO A 395 15.75 1.11 -39.55
N PRO A 396 14.63 1.07 -40.30
CA PRO A 396 14.62 0.48 -41.63
C PRO A 396 15.75 1.11 -42.45
N ARG A 397 16.69 0.26 -42.93
CA ARG A 397 17.83 0.70 -43.73
C ARG A 397 17.32 1.55 -44.89
N THR A 398 17.52 2.86 -44.78
CA THR A 398 17.28 3.84 -45.84
C THR A 398 18.29 3.60 -46.97
N GLY A 399 18.04 2.59 -47.81
CA GLY A 399 18.98 2.15 -48.83
C GLY A 399 18.36 1.80 -50.17
N THR A 400 17.06 1.98 -50.38
CA THR A 400 16.45 1.79 -51.69
C THR A 400 15.23 2.68 -51.79
N THR A 401 15.36 3.79 -52.50
CA THR A 401 14.27 4.70 -52.86
C THR A 401 13.24 3.92 -53.67
N PRO A 402 12.06 3.57 -53.13
CA PRO A 402 10.99 2.99 -53.94
C PRO A 402 10.33 4.14 -54.71
N ALA A 403 10.05 3.91 -55.99
CA ALA A 403 9.36 4.85 -56.84
C ALA A 403 8.02 5.32 -56.19
N PRO A 404 7.65 6.60 -56.36
CA PRO A 404 6.44 7.15 -55.74
C PRO A 404 5.20 6.49 -56.35
N SER A 405 4.61 5.53 -55.64
CA SER A 405 3.27 5.02 -55.95
C SER A 405 2.23 6.07 -55.52
N PRO A 406 1.42 6.60 -56.44
CA PRO A 406 0.34 7.52 -56.10
C PRO A 406 -0.82 6.72 -55.49
N SER A 407 -1.49 7.30 -54.48
CA SER A 407 -2.73 6.81 -53.81
C SER A 407 -2.60 5.86 -52.60
N SER A 408 -1.55 5.98 -51.79
CA SER A 408 -1.67 5.57 -50.37
C SER A 408 -2.47 6.64 -49.62
N HIS A 409 -3.75 6.35 -49.35
CA HIS A 409 -4.58 7.09 -48.40
C HIS A 409 -3.77 7.44 -47.14
N ARG A 410 -3.99 8.67 -46.64
CA ARG A 410 -3.57 9.17 -45.31
C ARG A 410 -3.42 7.99 -44.34
N ALA A 411 -2.20 7.50 -44.16
CA ALA A 411 -1.85 6.77 -42.96
C ALA A 411 -1.97 7.84 -41.88
N THR A 412 -3.17 7.92 -41.29
CA THR A 412 -3.41 8.77 -40.14
C THR A 412 -2.33 8.42 -39.15
N GLN A 413 -1.63 9.46 -38.73
CA GLN A 413 -0.64 9.50 -37.68
C GLN A 413 -1.23 8.83 -36.43
N PHE A 414 -1.17 7.50 -36.39
CA PHE A 414 -1.52 6.73 -35.20
C PHE A 414 -0.31 6.85 -34.29
N ASP A 415 -0.42 7.87 -33.43
CA ASP A 415 0.54 8.25 -32.40
C ASP A 415 0.99 7.04 -31.57
N ASN A 416 2.23 7.07 -31.11
CA ASN A 416 2.80 6.02 -30.28
C ASN A 416 1.93 5.80 -29.03
N MET A 417 1.72 4.52 -28.68
CA MET A 417 0.68 4.11 -27.74
C MET A 417 1.00 4.44 -26.28
N GLY A 418 2.27 4.33 -25.87
CA GLY A 418 2.73 4.70 -24.54
C GLY A 418 4.24 4.64 -24.42
N SER A 419 4.80 5.36 -23.44
CA SER A 419 6.19 5.20 -23.02
C SER A 419 6.24 4.56 -21.65
N PHE A 420 6.97 3.46 -21.54
CA PHE A 420 7.34 2.90 -20.25
C PHE A 420 8.70 3.44 -19.83
N ILE A 421 8.77 3.98 -18.63
CA ILE A 421 9.95 4.58 -18.03
C ILE A 421 10.33 3.73 -16.84
N TRP A 422 11.61 3.39 -16.73
CA TRP A 422 12.10 2.71 -15.55
C TRP A 422 13.52 3.13 -15.18
N GLN A 423 13.79 3.01 -13.89
CA GLN A 423 15.09 3.28 -13.30
C GLN A 423 15.34 2.28 -12.19
N THR A 424 16.57 1.77 -12.12
CA THR A 424 17.04 1.01 -10.98
C THR A 424 18.27 1.68 -10.41
N ARG A 425 18.31 1.85 -9.10
CA ARG A 425 19.47 2.40 -8.40
C ARG A 425 20.00 1.34 -7.46
N ASN A 426 21.23 0.92 -7.69
CA ASN A 426 21.97 0.12 -6.72
C ASN A 426 22.88 1.06 -5.91
N GLU A 427 23.27 0.65 -4.71
CA GLU A 427 24.21 1.43 -3.91
C GLU A 427 25.52 1.63 -4.66
N GLY A 428 25.79 2.88 -5.06
CA GLY A 428 27.01 3.29 -5.77
C GLY A 428 26.79 3.64 -7.25
N ASP A 429 25.80 3.04 -7.91
CA ASP A 429 25.57 3.22 -9.36
C ASP A 429 24.10 3.55 -9.63
N ALA A 430 23.85 4.83 -9.96
CA ALA A 430 22.57 5.23 -10.51
C ALA A 430 22.54 4.89 -12.01
N GLU A 431 21.76 3.88 -12.39
CA GLU A 431 21.48 3.69 -13.81
C GLU A 431 20.73 4.91 -14.35
N ALA A 432 21.08 5.32 -15.58
CA ALA A 432 20.35 6.35 -16.28
C ALA A 432 18.88 5.94 -16.44
N LEU A 433 17.97 6.91 -16.34
CA LEU A 433 16.56 6.72 -16.61
C LEU A 433 16.38 6.15 -18.03
N LYS A 434 15.87 4.92 -18.13
CA LYS A 434 15.59 4.26 -19.41
C LYS A 434 14.13 4.49 -19.77
N SER A 435 13.85 4.66 -21.06
CA SER A 435 12.49 4.74 -21.56
C SER A 435 12.34 3.94 -22.84
N ILE A 436 11.20 3.25 -22.97
CA ILE A 436 10.80 2.52 -24.18
C ILE A 436 9.44 2.98 -24.64
N THR A 437 9.28 3.12 -25.94
CA THR A 437 7.98 3.33 -26.56
C THR A 437 7.37 1.97 -26.84
N LEU A 438 6.25 1.66 -26.20
CA LEU A 438 5.52 0.41 -26.39
C LEU A 438 4.60 0.56 -27.59
N THR A 439 4.81 -0.25 -28.62
CA THR A 439 4.01 -0.23 -29.85
C THR A 439 3.11 -1.45 -29.99
N LYS A 440 3.27 -2.49 -29.17
CA LYS A 440 2.45 -3.70 -29.23
C LYS A 440 1.61 -3.83 -27.97
N ALA A 441 0.37 -4.27 -28.17
CA ALA A 441 -0.56 -4.53 -27.08
C ALA A 441 -0.03 -5.65 -26.14
N SER A 442 0.64 -6.66 -26.72
CA SER A 442 1.31 -7.73 -25.98
C SER A 442 2.41 -7.22 -25.05
N ASP A 443 3.17 -6.21 -25.49
CA ASP A 443 4.27 -5.63 -24.71
C ASP A 443 3.73 -4.83 -23.53
N VAL A 444 2.62 -4.10 -23.74
CA VAL A 444 1.92 -3.40 -22.65
C VAL A 444 1.35 -4.37 -21.62
N ILE A 445 0.68 -5.45 -22.03
CA ILE A 445 0.19 -6.47 -21.08
C ILE A 445 1.37 -7.10 -20.33
N SER A 446 2.49 -7.36 -21.02
CA SER A 446 3.70 -7.93 -20.44
C SER A 446 4.36 -7.04 -19.37
N ILE A 447 4.04 -5.75 -19.38
CA ILE A 447 4.50 -4.76 -18.40
C ILE A 447 3.44 -4.50 -17.33
N LEU A 448 2.18 -4.28 -17.70
CA LEU A 448 1.10 -3.94 -16.77
C LEU A 448 0.79 -5.04 -15.76
N VAL A 449 0.83 -6.31 -16.19
CA VAL A 449 0.53 -7.44 -15.29
C VAL A 449 1.58 -7.58 -14.19
N PRO A 450 2.90 -7.67 -14.47
CA PRO A 450 3.91 -7.65 -13.42
C PRO A 450 3.88 -6.34 -12.62
N LEU A 451 3.63 -5.19 -13.25
CA LEU A 451 3.48 -3.91 -12.53
C LEU A 451 2.36 -3.97 -11.49
N ALA A 452 1.21 -4.55 -11.81
CA ALA A 452 0.12 -4.73 -10.85
C ALA A 452 0.50 -5.71 -9.72
N LEU A 453 1.28 -6.76 -10.02
CA LEU A 453 1.80 -7.71 -9.02
C LEU A 453 2.82 -7.08 -8.06
N THR A 454 3.48 -5.96 -8.44
CA THR A 454 4.38 -5.23 -7.52
C THR A 454 3.66 -4.43 -6.43
N SER A 455 2.32 -4.34 -6.48
CA SER A 455 1.55 -3.60 -5.49
C SER A 455 1.68 -4.20 -4.08
N PRO A 456 1.86 -3.38 -3.02
CA PRO A 456 1.89 -3.88 -1.64
C PRO A 456 0.64 -4.69 -1.27
N PHE A 457 -0.53 -4.35 -1.83
CA PHE A 457 -1.77 -5.08 -1.60
C PHE A 457 -1.69 -6.55 -2.04
N VAL A 458 -1.04 -6.83 -3.18
CA VAL A 458 -0.76 -8.18 -3.66
C VAL A 458 0.23 -8.89 -2.73
N GLY A 459 1.23 -8.15 -2.24
CA GLY A 459 2.17 -8.60 -1.21
C GLY A 459 1.48 -9.06 0.08
N ILE A 460 0.49 -8.32 0.59
CA ILE A 460 -0.30 -8.72 1.77
C ILE A 460 -1.01 -10.05 1.52
N SER A 461 -1.70 -10.15 0.37
CA SER A 461 -2.48 -11.35 0.05
C SER A 461 -1.58 -12.58 -0.02
N ARG A 462 -0.40 -12.44 -0.65
CA ARG A 462 0.60 -13.50 -0.67
C ARG A 462 1.17 -13.80 0.70
N SER A 463 1.52 -12.78 1.49
CA SER A 463 2.04 -12.96 2.86
C SER A 463 1.02 -13.70 3.74
N SER A 464 -0.27 -13.35 3.61
CA SER A 464 -1.37 -14.01 4.31
C SER A 464 -1.47 -15.50 3.93
N ILE A 465 -1.38 -15.82 2.64
CA ILE A 465 -1.32 -17.22 2.17
C ILE A 465 -0.10 -17.94 2.76
N LEU A 466 1.08 -17.33 2.72
CA LEU A 466 2.31 -17.90 3.28
C LEU A 466 2.21 -18.12 4.79
N HIS A 467 1.60 -17.19 5.51
CA HIS A 467 1.38 -17.31 6.95
C HIS A 467 0.42 -18.46 7.29
N ILE A 468 -0.68 -18.60 6.54
CA ILE A 468 -1.64 -19.69 6.72
C ILE A 468 -0.97 -21.05 6.48
N VAL A 469 -0.17 -21.20 5.42
CA VAL A 469 0.49 -22.48 5.14
C VAL A 469 1.67 -22.75 6.08
N SER A 470 2.56 -21.77 6.29
CA SER A 470 3.74 -21.95 7.17
C SER A 470 3.35 -22.26 8.61
N SER A 471 2.19 -21.79 9.08
CA SER A 471 1.70 -22.13 10.42
C SER A 471 1.21 -23.59 10.56
N SER A 472 1.03 -24.30 9.45
CA SER A 472 0.78 -25.75 9.42
C SER A 472 2.06 -26.58 9.47
N GLU A 473 3.21 -26.02 9.09
CA GLU A 473 4.49 -26.70 9.06
C GLU A 473 5.38 -26.21 10.22
N ASP A 474 5.85 -27.10 11.10
CA ASP A 474 6.77 -26.75 12.19
C ASP A 474 8.20 -26.35 11.73
N ASN A 475 8.35 -26.02 10.44
CA ASN A 475 9.64 -25.78 9.80
C ASN A 475 10.07 -24.31 9.96
N GLY A 476 11.31 -24.15 10.43
CA GLY A 476 11.86 -22.89 10.94
C GLY A 476 11.73 -21.68 10.00
N VAL A 477 11.52 -20.53 10.63
CA VAL A 477 11.46 -19.18 10.04
C VAL A 477 12.53 -19.01 8.95
N SER A 478 12.09 -18.75 7.73
CA SER A 478 12.99 -18.51 6.60
C SER A 478 13.96 -17.38 6.89
N LYS A 479 15.22 -17.56 6.49
CA LYS A 479 16.26 -16.54 6.69
C LYS A 479 15.83 -15.23 6.01
N PRO A 480 16.06 -14.07 6.65
CA PRO A 480 15.76 -12.80 6.01
C PRO A 480 16.57 -12.68 4.72
N VAL A 481 15.87 -12.58 3.58
CA VAL A 481 16.50 -12.17 2.32
C VAL A 481 16.97 -10.73 2.52
N ASP A 482 18.24 -10.48 2.26
CA ASP A 482 18.87 -9.19 2.43
C ASP A 482 18.44 -8.25 1.27
N THR A 483 17.23 -7.72 1.37
CA THR A 483 16.61 -6.85 0.35
C THR A 483 17.14 -5.40 0.39
N ALA A 484 18.28 -5.15 1.03
CA ALA A 484 18.59 -3.88 1.67
C ALA A 484 19.02 -2.71 0.74
N HIS A 485 19.22 -2.92 -0.56
CA HIS A 485 20.04 -1.96 -1.34
C HIS A 485 19.53 -1.49 -2.70
N SER A 486 18.42 -2.03 -3.24
CA SER A 486 17.96 -1.66 -4.58
C SER A 486 16.72 -0.77 -4.52
N GLU A 487 16.81 0.42 -5.13
CA GLU A 487 15.65 1.28 -5.41
C GLU A 487 15.14 0.98 -6.82
N TYR A 488 13.82 0.90 -6.96
CA TYR A 488 13.15 0.64 -8.23
C TYR A 488 12.18 1.76 -8.53
N TYR A 489 12.09 2.15 -9.78
CA TYR A 489 11.03 3.01 -10.27
C TYR A 489 10.54 2.51 -11.63
N PHE A 490 9.24 2.33 -11.74
CA PHE A 490 8.57 1.91 -12.96
C PHE A 490 7.33 2.77 -13.16
N GLN A 491 7.15 3.30 -14.37
CA GLN A 491 5.98 4.08 -14.71
C GLN A 491 5.57 3.85 -16.16
N LEU A 492 4.29 3.60 -16.37
CA LEU A 492 3.71 3.60 -17.70
C LEU A 492 3.03 4.95 -17.96
N GLN A 493 3.53 5.68 -18.96
CA GLN A 493 2.96 6.94 -19.43
C GLN A 493 2.38 6.80 -20.83
N THR A 494 1.41 7.64 -21.17
CA THR A 494 0.93 7.76 -22.55
C THR A 494 1.66 8.89 -23.28
N GLN A 495 1.84 8.77 -24.59
CA GLN A 495 2.63 9.73 -25.36
C GLN A 495 2.04 11.15 -25.37
N LYS A 496 0.70 11.28 -25.25
CA LYS A 496 0.04 12.58 -25.08
C LYS A 496 0.53 13.33 -23.82
N ALA A 497 0.91 12.60 -22.78
CA ALA A 497 1.48 13.17 -21.57
C ALA A 497 2.99 13.44 -21.69
N SER A 498 3.72 12.63 -22.49
CA SER A 498 5.18 12.67 -22.57
C SER A 498 5.76 13.83 -23.40
N ASN A 499 4.92 14.67 -24.04
CA ASN A 499 5.34 15.87 -24.78
C ASN A 499 5.05 17.15 -23.96
N PRO A 500 5.86 17.46 -22.93
CA PRO A 500 5.63 18.62 -22.07
C PRO A 500 5.69 19.95 -22.84
N SER A 501 6.45 20.00 -23.94
CA SER A 501 6.71 21.22 -24.71
C SER A 501 5.48 21.81 -25.43
N LYS A 502 4.43 21.02 -25.70
CA LYS A 502 3.18 21.50 -26.34
C LYS A 502 1.96 21.42 -25.43
N SER A 503 1.97 20.61 -24.37
CA SER A 503 0.88 20.52 -23.40
C SER A 503 0.94 21.62 -22.31
N HIS A 504 1.95 22.47 -22.32
CA HIS A 504 2.16 23.54 -21.34
C HIS A 504 1.02 24.55 -21.19
N LYS A 505 0.05 24.64 -22.12
CA LYS A 505 -1.13 25.50 -21.93
C LYS A 505 -2.31 24.84 -21.21
N ILE A 506 -2.31 23.52 -21.03
CA ILE A 506 -3.42 22.79 -20.38
C ILE A 506 -3.05 22.38 -18.94
N TRP A 507 -1.75 22.35 -18.62
CA TRP A 507 -1.22 22.10 -17.29
C TRP A 507 -0.50 23.33 -16.73
N ASP A 508 -1.21 24.47 -16.61
CA ASP A 508 -0.78 25.62 -15.79
C ASP A 508 -0.84 25.23 -14.29
N LEU A 509 -0.21 24.11 -13.94
CA LEU A 509 0.23 23.84 -12.58
C LEU A 509 1.41 24.77 -12.34
N ASP A 510 1.35 25.57 -11.28
CA ASP A 510 2.51 26.28 -10.75
C ASP A 510 3.63 25.25 -10.59
N LYS A 511 4.61 25.26 -11.52
CA LYS A 511 5.64 24.22 -11.70
C LYS A 511 6.54 24.04 -10.48
N ASN A 512 6.35 24.85 -9.43
CA ASN A 512 7.20 24.89 -8.26
C ASN A 512 6.70 23.99 -7.12
N ASP A 513 5.45 23.53 -7.14
CA ASP A 513 4.84 22.90 -5.95
C ASP A 513 4.79 21.37 -6.01
N VAL A 514 5.09 20.76 -7.17
CA VAL A 514 4.93 19.31 -7.40
C VAL A 514 6.15 18.71 -8.06
N ILE A 515 6.61 17.59 -7.51
CA ILE A 515 7.70 16.78 -8.05
C ILE A 515 7.13 15.46 -8.57
N PRO A 516 7.68 14.91 -9.67
CA PRO A 516 7.32 13.57 -10.13
C PRO A 516 7.49 12.51 -9.04
N VAL A 517 6.59 11.53 -9.02
CA VAL A 517 6.66 10.37 -8.11
C VAL A 517 7.95 9.56 -8.28
N SER A 518 8.62 9.68 -9.43
CA SER A 518 9.94 9.08 -9.68
C SER A 518 11.04 9.55 -8.76
N SER A 519 10.91 10.77 -8.24
CA SER A 519 11.94 11.36 -7.40
C SER A 519 11.81 10.81 -5.99
N ASN A 520 12.90 10.28 -5.44
CA ASN A 520 12.94 9.96 -4.01
C ASN A 520 12.72 11.27 -3.21
N PRO A 521 11.75 11.35 -2.29
CA PRO A 521 11.48 12.55 -1.49
C PRO A 521 12.71 13.07 -0.71
N LEU A 522 13.69 12.20 -0.45
CA LEU A 522 14.95 12.56 0.20
C LEU A 522 16.10 12.88 -0.77
N SER A 523 16.00 12.42 -2.02
CA SER A 523 17.00 12.66 -3.08
C SER A 523 16.57 13.82 -3.97
N LEU A 524 16.03 14.88 -3.35
CA LEU A 524 15.63 16.16 -3.95
C LEU A 524 16.86 16.88 -4.56
N ASP A 525 17.43 16.27 -5.58
CA ASP A 525 18.61 16.72 -6.30
C ASP A 525 18.17 17.76 -7.35
N GLY A 526 17.94 18.98 -6.87
CA GLY A 526 18.56 20.16 -7.50
C GLY A 526 17.99 20.76 -8.78
N SER A 527 16.67 20.82 -9.02
CA SER A 527 16.17 21.52 -10.23
C SER A 527 15.21 22.71 -10.08
N SER A 528 14.91 23.26 -8.89
CA SER A 528 14.30 24.60 -8.89
C SER A 528 14.43 25.49 -7.65
N THR A 529 14.43 25.03 -6.40
CA THR A 529 14.40 26.01 -5.28
C THR A 529 15.00 25.60 -3.94
N GLY A 530 15.15 24.30 -3.64
CA GLY A 530 15.77 23.86 -2.38
C GLY A 530 17.27 23.56 -2.55
N ASP A 531 18.14 24.17 -1.73
CA ASP A 531 19.57 23.83 -1.70
C ASP A 531 19.74 22.40 -1.14
N PRO A 532 20.15 21.39 -1.93
CA PRO A 532 20.34 20.01 -1.46
C PRO A 532 21.38 19.93 -0.32
N ARG A 533 22.21 20.97 -0.13
CA ARG A 533 23.09 21.09 1.03
C ARG A 533 22.33 21.23 2.33
N MET A 534 21.14 21.85 2.34
CA MET A 534 20.34 22.05 3.55
C MET A 534 19.71 20.75 4.05
N GLN A 535 19.21 19.89 3.14
CA GLN A 535 18.65 18.59 3.52
C GLN A 535 19.75 17.63 3.98
N LYS A 536 20.89 17.59 3.28
CA LYS A 536 22.06 16.82 3.74
C LYS A 536 22.58 17.33 5.09
N LYS A 537 22.59 18.64 5.30
CA LYS A 537 22.98 19.25 6.58
C LYS A 537 22.00 18.87 7.70
N LEU A 538 20.68 18.89 7.46
CA LEU A 538 19.68 18.44 8.43
C LEU A 538 19.83 16.95 8.77
N VAL A 539 20.08 16.09 7.78
CA VAL A 539 20.34 14.65 7.98
C VAL A 539 21.64 14.43 8.75
N ASP A 540 22.71 15.16 8.42
CA ASP A 540 24.00 15.08 9.11
C ASP A 540 23.92 15.65 10.54
N GLU A 541 23.12 16.70 10.75
CA GLU A 541 22.86 17.33 12.05
C GLU A 541 22.03 16.41 12.94
N TYR A 542 21.00 15.74 12.38
CA TYR A 542 20.29 14.65 13.04
C TYR A 542 21.25 13.58 13.55
N ARG A 543 22.20 13.16 12.70
CA ARG A 543 23.03 11.99 12.97
C ARG A 543 24.16 12.24 13.98
N LYS A 544 24.64 13.48 14.13
CA LYS A 544 25.93 13.73 14.81
C LYS A 544 25.86 14.14 16.29
N CYS A 545 24.81 14.83 16.76
CA CYS A 545 24.85 15.41 18.13
C CYS A 545 23.52 15.42 18.90
N ASP A 546 22.38 15.46 18.23
CA ASP A 546 21.12 15.71 18.94
C ASP A 546 20.37 14.43 19.32
N TRP A 547 20.54 13.33 18.58
CA TRP A 547 19.93 12.05 18.94
C TRP A 547 20.40 11.54 20.31
N GLU A 548 21.69 11.64 20.62
CA GLU A 548 22.24 11.22 21.92
C GLU A 548 21.65 12.00 23.09
N LYS A 549 21.40 13.31 22.90
CA LYS A 549 20.75 14.15 23.94
C LYS A 549 19.31 13.71 24.20
N MET A 550 18.61 13.27 23.16
CA MET A 550 17.21 12.85 23.24
C MET A 550 17.03 11.37 23.62
N ALA A 551 18.08 10.56 23.55
CA ALA A 551 18.02 9.13 23.88
C ALA A 551 17.67 8.87 25.36
N HIS A 552 17.97 9.83 26.25
CA HIS A 552 17.70 9.72 27.69
C HIS A 552 16.35 10.31 28.11
N TRP A 553 15.51 10.74 27.17
CA TRP A 553 14.20 11.31 27.49
C TRP A 553 13.22 10.21 27.89
N LEU A 554 12.48 10.45 28.98
CA LEU A 554 11.44 9.53 29.44
C LEU A 554 10.09 10.06 28.95
N LEU A 555 9.46 9.28 28.07
CA LEU A 555 8.18 9.61 27.44
C LEU A 555 7.05 8.99 28.28
N ASN A 556 6.28 9.83 28.97
CA ASN A 556 5.05 9.42 29.67
C ASN A 556 3.84 9.64 28.76
N GLU A 557 2.62 9.34 29.24
CA GLU A 557 1.38 9.50 28.44
C GLU A 557 1.07 10.95 28.05
N SER A 558 1.42 11.94 28.89
CA SER A 558 1.10 13.36 28.66
C SER A 558 2.30 14.30 28.78
N THR A 559 3.46 13.80 29.21
CA THR A 559 4.63 14.63 29.53
C THR A 559 5.93 13.95 29.12
N ILE A 560 6.97 14.75 28.91
CA ILE A 560 8.30 14.27 28.55
C ILE A 560 9.29 14.77 29.60
N VAL A 561 10.01 13.85 30.24
CA VAL A 561 10.96 14.19 31.30
C VAL A 561 12.37 14.26 30.74
N VAL A 562 13.02 15.40 30.92
CA VAL A 562 14.39 15.68 30.47
C VAL A 562 15.31 15.87 31.66
N GLU A 563 16.52 15.29 31.62
CA GLU A 563 17.52 15.47 32.67
C GLU A 563 18.33 16.77 32.46
N CYS A 564 18.39 17.62 33.50
CA CYS A 564 19.06 18.93 33.46
C CYS A 564 20.15 19.06 34.55
N LYS A 565 20.95 18.00 34.70
CA LYS A 565 21.99 17.86 35.74
C LYS A 565 22.90 19.09 35.83
N GLY A 566 23.42 19.57 34.70
CA GLY A 566 24.38 20.68 34.68
C GLY A 566 23.79 22.01 35.20
N TYR A 567 22.58 22.38 34.76
CA TYR A 567 21.94 23.62 35.18
C TYR A 567 21.64 23.61 36.67
N VAL A 568 20.97 22.57 37.16
CA VAL A 568 20.59 22.45 38.57
C VAL A 568 21.83 22.41 39.46
N LEU A 569 22.88 21.67 39.06
CA LEU A 569 24.12 21.60 39.83
C LEU A 569 24.84 22.96 39.91
N ILE A 570 24.86 23.74 38.82
CA ILE A 570 25.42 25.10 38.83
C ILE A 570 24.61 26.01 39.76
N VAL A 571 23.27 25.97 39.68
CA VAL A 571 22.41 26.77 40.57
C VAL A 571 22.64 26.40 42.03
N LEU A 572 22.65 25.11 42.36
CA LEU A 572 22.91 24.63 43.72
C LEU A 572 24.31 25.01 44.21
N LEU A 573 25.32 24.97 43.32
CA LEU A 573 26.69 25.38 43.64
C LEU A 573 26.79 26.89 43.90
N ILE A 574 26.12 27.73 43.09
CA ILE A 574 26.03 29.18 43.32
C ILE A 574 25.33 29.46 44.66
N SER A 575 24.20 28.79 44.92
CA SER A 575 23.48 28.90 46.19
C SER A 575 24.35 28.49 47.39
N ALA A 576 25.12 27.39 47.24
CA ALA A 576 26.04 26.94 48.27
C ALA A 576 27.17 27.96 48.52
N ILE A 577 27.74 28.55 47.46
CA ILE A 577 28.78 29.58 47.59
C ILE A 577 28.25 30.83 48.31
N ILE A 578 27.06 31.31 47.95
CA ILE A 578 26.44 32.48 48.61
C ILE A 578 26.20 32.18 50.09
N LEU A 579 25.66 31.00 50.39
CA LEU A 579 25.35 30.61 51.76
C LEU A 579 26.61 30.45 52.61
N LEU A 580 27.60 29.70 52.11
CA LEU A 580 28.88 29.51 52.80
C LEU A 580 29.65 30.82 52.95
N GLY A 581 29.58 31.71 51.95
CA GLY A 581 30.15 33.05 52.02
C GLY A 581 29.49 33.89 53.12
N GLY A 582 28.15 33.88 53.20
CA GLY A 582 27.40 34.56 54.26
C GLY A 582 27.77 34.06 55.67
N ILE A 583 27.85 32.74 55.84
CA ILE A 583 28.26 32.11 57.12
C ILE A 583 29.71 32.47 57.45
N ALA A 584 30.62 32.40 56.48
CA ALA A 584 32.03 32.73 56.68
C ALA A 584 32.20 34.20 57.12
N ILE A 585 31.45 35.13 56.54
CA ILE A 585 31.43 36.54 56.99
C ILE A 585 30.95 36.63 58.43
N GLY A 586 29.85 35.96 58.78
CA GLY A 586 29.32 35.93 60.15
C GLY A 586 30.35 35.45 61.18
N VAL A 587 31.08 34.39 60.86
CA VAL A 587 32.11 33.80 61.74
C VAL A 587 33.40 34.62 61.79
N THR A 588 33.86 35.16 60.65
CA THR A 588 35.19 35.79 60.57
C THR A 588 35.19 37.27 60.97
N VAL A 589 34.10 37.98 60.76
CA VAL A 589 34.01 39.43 61.02
C VAL A 589 33.79 39.71 62.50
N GLY A 590 33.00 38.91 63.23
CA GLY A 590 32.71 39.12 64.66
C GLY A 590 32.23 40.55 64.96
N GLU A 591 32.59 41.12 66.11
CA GLU A 591 32.18 42.49 66.50
C GLU A 591 32.94 43.62 65.78
N ARG A 592 33.69 43.34 64.70
CA ARG A 592 34.59 44.34 64.08
C ARG A 592 33.86 45.47 63.35
N ILE A 593 32.57 45.32 63.05
CA ILE A 593 31.75 46.36 62.41
C ILE A 593 30.83 46.97 63.48
N PRO A 594 31.10 48.20 63.95
CA PRO A 594 30.29 48.83 64.97
C PRO A 594 28.87 49.10 64.43
N GLY A 595 27.86 48.54 65.09
CA GLY A 595 26.44 48.80 64.82
C GLY A 595 25.76 47.84 63.84
N VAL A 596 26.41 46.75 63.40
CA VAL A 596 25.81 45.72 62.54
C VAL A 596 26.06 44.35 63.16
N ASP A 597 25.01 43.54 63.34
CA ASP A 597 25.15 42.14 63.73
C ASP A 597 25.57 41.30 62.49
N PRO A 598 26.77 40.70 62.46
CA PRO A 598 27.22 39.86 61.34
C PRO A 598 26.28 38.69 61.02
N TRP A 599 25.49 38.24 61.99
CA TRP A 599 24.52 37.17 61.76
C TRP A 599 23.32 37.61 60.92
N GLU A 600 22.98 38.89 60.90
CA GLU A 600 21.95 39.41 59.98
C GLU A 600 22.37 39.24 58.51
N ILE A 601 23.65 39.38 58.18
CA ILE A 601 24.19 39.14 56.83
C ILE A 601 23.96 37.67 56.40
N THR A 602 24.06 36.74 57.35
CA THR A 602 23.77 35.32 57.09
C THR A 602 22.28 35.13 56.77
N ASN A 603 21.37 35.81 57.48
CA ASN A 603 19.94 35.77 57.19
C ASN A 603 19.62 36.38 55.81
N TYR A 604 20.23 37.51 55.46
CA TYR A 604 20.09 38.07 54.11
C TYR A 604 20.62 37.13 53.03
N SER A 605 21.72 36.43 53.29
CA SER A 605 22.28 35.44 52.37
C SER A 605 21.32 34.27 52.14
N TRP A 606 20.67 33.76 53.20
CA TRP A 606 19.60 32.77 53.09
C TRP A 606 18.42 33.26 52.24
N LEU A 607 18.00 34.51 52.44
CA LEU A 607 16.92 35.11 51.67
C LEU A 607 17.29 35.21 50.18
N VAL A 608 18.50 35.68 49.87
CA VAL A 608 19.02 35.75 48.50
C VAL A 608 19.07 34.35 47.87
N VAL A 609 19.54 33.33 48.58
CA VAL A 609 19.53 31.93 48.09
C VAL A 609 18.11 31.45 47.80
N GLY A 610 17.16 31.73 48.69
CA GLY A 610 15.75 31.40 48.47
C GLY A 610 15.20 32.03 47.19
N VAL A 611 15.47 33.31 46.96
CA VAL A 611 15.05 34.03 45.74
C VAL A 611 15.72 33.45 44.49
N VAL A 612 17.03 33.17 44.54
CA VAL A 612 17.76 32.56 43.42
C VAL A 612 17.17 31.20 43.06
N LEU A 613 16.88 30.35 44.05
CA LEU A 613 16.30 29.03 43.81
C LEU A 613 14.87 29.11 43.25
N VAL A 614 14.03 30.03 43.74
CA VAL A 614 12.68 30.26 43.20
C VAL A 614 12.75 30.74 41.74
N PHE A 615 13.63 31.69 41.44
CA PHE A 615 13.82 32.19 40.08
C PHE A 615 14.37 31.12 39.13
N ALA A 616 15.33 30.34 39.61
CA ALA A 616 15.89 29.22 38.83
C ALA A 616 14.84 28.15 38.52
N LYS A 617 13.97 27.84 39.49
CA LYS A 617 12.85 26.91 39.33
C LYS A 617 11.83 27.41 38.31
N SER A 618 11.51 28.71 38.29
CA SER A 618 10.54 29.28 37.33
C SER A 618 11.11 29.51 35.93
N ARG A 619 12.37 29.16 35.66
CA ARG A 619 13.05 29.53 34.42
C ARG A 619 12.54 28.77 33.20
N TYR A 620 12.26 27.47 33.34
CA TYR A 620 11.99 26.57 32.21
C TYR A 620 10.53 26.13 32.10
N VAL A 621 9.85 25.94 33.23
CA VAL A 621 8.46 25.49 33.28
C VAL A 621 7.74 26.32 34.34
N THR A 622 6.48 26.65 34.09
CA THR A 622 5.65 27.44 35.01
C THR A 622 5.56 26.77 36.38
N ASP A 623 5.36 25.46 36.41
CA ASP A 623 5.22 24.65 37.62
C ASP A 623 6.23 23.51 37.67
N TRP A 624 7.48 23.80 38.04
CA TRP A 624 8.51 22.76 38.22
C TRP A 624 8.49 22.21 39.67
N PRO A 625 8.04 20.97 39.94
CA PRO A 625 7.97 20.44 41.30
C PRO A 625 9.36 20.39 41.97
N TRP A 626 9.44 20.71 43.27
CA TRP A 626 10.71 20.69 44.00
C TRP A 626 11.38 19.32 44.00
N HIS A 627 10.58 18.25 44.05
CA HIS A 627 11.11 16.88 44.03
C HIS A 627 11.82 16.55 42.71
N ASP A 628 11.31 17.05 41.58
CA ASP A 628 11.91 16.88 40.26
C ASP A 628 13.12 17.80 40.07
N PHE A 629 13.02 19.04 40.54
CA PHE A 629 14.14 19.99 40.55
C PHE A 629 15.35 19.39 41.28
N LEU A 630 15.15 18.85 42.49
CA LEU A 630 16.22 18.22 43.27
C LEU A 630 16.72 16.91 42.63
N ARG A 631 15.86 16.19 41.90
CA ARG A 631 16.25 15.02 41.09
C ARG A 631 16.89 15.40 39.76
N MET A 632 17.07 16.70 39.49
CA MET A 632 17.66 17.23 38.27
C MET A 632 16.88 16.85 37.01
N ARG A 633 15.55 16.77 37.12
CA ARG A 633 14.63 16.41 36.03
C ARG A 633 13.66 17.55 35.81
N VAL A 634 13.40 17.89 34.55
CA VAL A 634 12.35 18.83 34.14
C VAL A 634 11.25 18.04 33.47
N VAL A 635 10.00 18.27 33.88
CA VAL A 635 8.82 17.70 33.23
C VAL A 635 8.31 18.72 32.21
N CYS A 636 8.45 18.40 30.93
CA CYS A 636 8.00 19.25 29.83
C CYS A 636 6.61 18.81 29.37
N SER A 637 5.73 19.79 29.14
CA SER A 637 4.35 19.59 28.74
C SER A 637 4.08 19.96 27.28
N SER A 638 4.98 20.75 26.67
CA SER A 638 4.90 21.19 25.29
C SER A 638 6.21 21.00 24.51
N VAL A 639 6.15 21.09 23.17
CA VAL A 639 7.34 21.08 22.32
C VAL A 639 8.21 22.31 22.60
N SER A 640 7.60 23.49 22.81
CA SER A 640 8.35 24.69 23.19
C SER A 640 9.14 24.54 24.49
N ASP A 641 8.56 23.87 25.50
CA ASP A 641 9.27 23.58 26.77
C ASP A 641 10.52 22.73 26.49
N LEU A 642 10.39 21.69 25.65
CA LEU A 642 11.50 20.81 25.29
C LEU A 642 12.61 21.53 24.53
N VAL A 643 12.25 22.46 23.64
CA VAL A 643 13.23 23.28 22.91
C VAL A 643 14.05 24.12 23.87
N GLU A 644 13.38 24.75 24.85
CA GLU A 644 14.05 25.62 25.81
C GLU A 644 14.97 24.83 26.76
N VAL A 645 14.52 23.67 27.21
CA VAL A 645 15.24 22.81 28.16
C VAL A 645 16.36 22.02 27.48
N GLY A 646 16.04 21.32 26.39
CA GLY A 646 16.95 20.41 25.69
C GLY A 646 17.94 21.13 24.77
N LYS A 647 17.64 22.38 24.38
CA LYS A 647 18.40 23.13 23.34
C LYS A 647 18.53 22.35 22.04
N VAL A 648 17.49 21.60 21.70
CA VAL A 648 17.34 20.86 20.44
C VAL A 648 16.35 21.61 19.56
N SER A 649 16.52 21.55 18.24
CA SER A 649 15.62 22.26 17.34
C SER A 649 14.18 21.71 17.40
N GLU A 650 13.20 22.60 17.24
CA GLU A 650 11.77 22.28 17.25
C GLU A 650 11.43 21.10 16.32
N GLN A 651 11.94 21.14 15.09
CA GLN A 651 11.67 20.14 14.05
C GLN A 651 12.32 18.79 14.36
N MET A 652 13.50 18.78 15.00
CA MET A 652 14.18 17.56 15.43
C MET A 652 13.39 16.80 16.50
N ILE A 653 12.81 17.55 17.45
CA ILE A 653 11.93 17.00 18.47
C ILE A 653 10.70 16.36 17.80
N LEU A 654 10.06 17.08 16.88
CA LEU A 654 8.90 16.57 16.14
C LEU A 654 9.23 15.29 15.35
N ILE A 655 10.39 15.21 14.70
CA ILE A 655 10.85 13.98 14.01
C ILE A 655 10.93 12.81 14.99
N LYS A 656 11.59 13.00 16.14
CA LYS A 656 11.70 11.93 17.16
C LYS A 656 10.33 11.49 17.65
N LEU A 657 9.45 12.42 17.97
CA LEU A 657 8.10 12.11 18.45
C LEU A 657 7.28 11.35 17.40
N LEU A 658 7.41 11.71 16.12
CA LEU A 658 6.74 11.01 15.02
C LEU A 658 7.34 9.61 14.77
N LEU A 659 8.66 9.43 14.88
CA LEU A 659 9.30 8.12 14.70
C LEU A 659 8.97 7.16 15.84
N GLU A 660 8.96 7.65 17.09
CA GLU A 660 8.72 6.85 18.29
C GLU A 660 7.23 6.75 18.67
N GLU A 661 6.32 7.30 17.86
CA GLU A 661 4.89 7.29 18.17
C GLU A 661 4.39 5.87 18.44
N ASN A 662 4.68 4.92 17.55
CA ASN A 662 4.23 3.53 17.69
C ASN A 662 4.84 2.80 18.89
N GLN A 663 5.96 3.29 19.43
CA GLN A 663 6.68 2.66 20.54
C GLN A 663 6.35 3.27 21.91
N THR A 664 5.77 4.47 21.92
CA THR A 664 5.44 5.22 23.13
C THR A 664 3.96 5.12 23.45
N THR A 665 3.55 5.52 24.65
CA THR A 665 2.13 5.71 25.02
C THR A 665 1.72 7.18 25.00
N LEU A 666 2.59 8.06 24.47
CA LEU A 666 2.37 9.50 24.44
C LEU A 666 1.10 9.83 23.66
N THR A 667 0.23 10.60 24.29
CA THR A 667 -0.96 11.21 23.71
C THR A 667 -0.69 12.68 23.46
N THR A 668 -1.06 13.16 22.27
CA THR A 668 -0.74 14.52 21.84
C THR A 668 -1.95 15.44 21.85
N THR A 669 -1.75 16.70 22.21
CA THR A 669 -2.75 17.78 22.21
C THR A 669 -2.23 19.00 21.45
N GLY A 670 -3.02 20.06 21.36
CA GLY A 670 -2.61 21.32 20.78
C GLY A 670 -3.02 21.49 19.31
N PRO A 671 -2.77 22.68 18.74
CA PRO A 671 -3.26 23.06 17.42
C PRO A 671 -2.55 22.38 16.25
N TYR A 672 -1.37 21.78 16.48
CA TYR A 672 -0.54 21.19 15.43
C TYR A 672 -0.33 19.68 15.57
N ASN A 673 -1.22 18.99 16.30
CA ASN A 673 -1.16 17.54 16.48
C ASN A 673 -1.79 16.75 15.32
N GLY A 674 -2.09 17.40 14.20
CA GLY A 674 -2.73 16.81 13.01
C GLY A 674 -1.99 15.61 12.42
N MET A 675 -0.70 15.46 12.68
CA MET A 675 0.11 14.35 12.18
C MET A 675 0.08 13.09 13.06
N PHE A 676 -0.26 13.24 14.34
CA PHE A 676 -0.23 12.14 15.28
C PHE A 676 -1.54 11.34 15.20
N THR A 677 -1.42 10.03 15.31
CA THR A 677 -2.54 9.09 15.42
C THR A 677 -3.15 9.13 16.82
N ARG A 678 -2.33 9.21 17.88
CA ARG A 678 -2.81 9.26 19.27
C ARG A 678 -3.01 10.70 19.74
N ARG A 679 -4.27 11.15 19.69
CA ARG A 679 -4.68 12.49 20.14
C ARG A 679 -5.56 12.40 21.37
N ALA A 680 -5.31 13.24 22.38
CA ALA A 680 -6.24 13.37 23.49
C ALA A 680 -7.45 14.20 23.02
N GLY A 681 -8.65 13.63 23.06
CA GLY A 681 -9.86 14.28 22.55
C GLY A 681 -10.29 15.50 23.38
N GLN A 682 -10.39 15.34 24.70
CA GLN A 682 -10.73 16.42 25.67
C GLN A 682 -9.90 16.32 26.96
N GLY A 683 -8.73 15.69 26.90
CA GLY A 683 -7.91 15.35 28.08
C GLY A 683 -6.54 16.03 28.09
N GLU A 684 -5.81 15.78 29.19
CA GLU A 684 -4.40 16.12 29.30
C GLU A 684 -3.58 15.28 28.32
N GLY A 685 -2.64 15.92 27.63
CA GLY A 685 -1.73 15.26 26.70
C GLY A 685 -0.64 16.25 26.30
N PHE A 686 0.44 15.74 25.72
CA PHE A 686 1.61 16.53 25.38
C PHE A 686 1.31 17.51 24.24
N ALA A 687 1.51 18.81 24.48
CA ALA A 687 1.08 19.86 23.58
C ALA A 687 2.05 20.04 22.40
N ILE A 688 1.54 19.80 21.19
CA ILE A 688 2.21 20.11 19.93
C ILE A 688 1.83 21.55 19.54
N ASP A 689 2.61 22.49 20.06
CA ASP A 689 2.42 23.94 19.93
C ASP A 689 3.33 24.58 18.87
N VAL A 690 4.09 23.76 18.15
CA VAL A 690 4.91 24.16 17.00
C VAL A 690 4.45 23.44 15.73
N PRO A 691 4.33 24.13 14.58
CA PRO A 691 3.93 23.49 13.34
C PRO A 691 5.05 22.60 12.75
N VAL A 692 4.62 21.58 12.01
CA VAL A 692 5.49 20.56 11.40
C VAL A 692 5.87 20.99 9.98
N SER A 693 7.15 21.16 9.66
CA SER A 693 7.54 21.49 8.28
C SER A 693 7.44 20.30 7.32
N LEU A 694 7.31 20.55 6.02
CA LEU A 694 7.33 19.50 4.99
C LEU A 694 8.59 18.61 5.08
N SER A 695 9.75 19.22 5.32
CA SER A 695 11.02 18.51 5.50
C SER A 695 11.00 17.56 6.70
N THR A 696 10.33 17.94 7.79
CA THR A 696 10.13 17.12 8.99
C THR A 696 9.23 15.93 8.71
N LEU A 697 8.19 16.10 7.88
CA LEU A 697 7.33 15.00 7.42
C LEU A 697 8.11 13.97 6.60
N PHE A 698 8.87 14.42 5.59
CA PHE A 698 9.71 13.52 4.79
C PHE A 698 10.79 12.85 5.62
N ALA A 699 11.40 13.56 6.57
CA ALA A 699 12.38 13.02 7.49
C ALA A 699 11.78 11.99 8.47
N ALA A 700 10.55 12.20 8.93
CA ALA A 700 9.85 11.26 9.79
C ALA A 700 9.40 10.00 9.05
N GLY A 701 9.21 10.04 7.74
CA GLY A 701 8.81 8.87 6.94
C GLY A 701 7.46 9.00 6.23
N PHE A 702 6.88 10.20 6.14
CA PHE A 702 5.61 10.41 5.44
C PHE A 702 5.84 10.68 3.95
N ILE A 703 4.88 10.28 3.11
CA ILE A 703 4.80 10.67 1.69
C ILE A 703 3.67 11.68 1.55
N VAL A 704 3.97 12.88 1.07
CA VAL A 704 2.99 13.96 0.89
C VAL A 704 2.68 14.12 -0.59
N LEU A 705 1.42 13.96 -0.98
CA LEU A 705 0.95 13.97 -2.36
C LEU A 705 0.03 15.15 -2.63
N LYS A 706 0.19 15.77 -3.79
CA LYS A 706 -0.80 16.70 -4.34
C LYS A 706 -1.75 15.92 -5.25
N VAL A 707 -3.04 15.96 -4.97
CA VAL A 707 -4.08 15.28 -5.73
C VAL A 707 -5.12 16.27 -6.24
N ARG A 708 -5.72 16.01 -7.40
CA ARG A 708 -6.77 16.85 -7.97
C ARG A 708 -8.14 16.32 -7.58
N GLY A 709 -8.77 16.98 -6.61
CA GLY A 709 -10.15 16.72 -6.20
C GLY A 709 -11.19 17.30 -7.14
N GLU A 710 -12.47 17.10 -6.80
CA GLU A 710 -13.62 17.71 -7.49
C GLU A 710 -13.72 19.22 -7.21
N GLU A 711 -13.41 19.64 -5.98
CA GLU A 711 -13.50 21.03 -5.52
C GLU A 711 -12.20 21.84 -5.71
N GLY A 712 -11.08 21.17 -6.04
CA GLY A 712 -9.78 21.80 -6.17
C GLY A 712 -8.62 20.84 -5.92
N ASP A 713 -7.40 21.39 -5.90
CA ASP A 713 -6.20 20.63 -5.55
C ASP A 713 -6.13 20.44 -4.03
N ASN A 714 -5.93 19.20 -3.59
CA ASN A 714 -5.82 18.81 -2.20
C ASN A 714 -4.42 18.24 -1.92
N VAL A 715 -3.96 18.36 -0.68
CA VAL A 715 -2.76 17.66 -0.19
C VAL A 715 -3.20 16.48 0.65
N VAL A 716 -2.64 15.32 0.37
CA VAL A 716 -2.92 14.06 1.07
C VAL A 716 -1.61 13.51 1.63
N VAL A 717 -1.63 13.05 2.86
CA VAL A 717 -0.46 12.55 3.58
C VAL A 717 -0.60 11.06 3.84
N LEU A 718 0.36 10.30 3.31
CA LEU A 718 0.52 8.87 3.53
C LEU A 718 1.56 8.64 4.63
N ASP A 719 1.22 7.80 5.60
CA ASP A 719 2.17 7.27 6.55
C ASP A 719 2.95 6.14 5.89
N SER A 720 4.26 6.31 5.79
CA SER A 720 5.19 5.28 5.32
C SER A 720 6.36 5.10 6.30
N ARG A 721 6.13 5.46 7.57
CA ARG A 721 7.08 5.25 8.67
C ARG A 721 7.37 3.77 8.86
N ARG A 722 8.46 3.44 9.53
CA ARG A 722 8.87 2.04 9.74
C ARG A 722 7.80 1.24 10.49
N GLY A 723 7.46 0.08 9.94
CA GLY A 723 6.45 -0.81 10.50
C GLY A 723 5.01 -0.42 10.17
N THR A 724 4.81 0.56 9.29
CA THR A 724 3.50 0.81 8.71
C THR A 724 3.16 -0.30 7.73
N ASP A 725 2.14 -1.09 8.09
CA ASP A 725 1.65 -2.29 7.39
C ASP A 725 1.28 -1.96 5.94
N VAL A 726 0.06 -1.49 5.67
CA VAL A 726 -0.33 -0.96 4.36
C VAL A 726 -1.28 0.21 4.52
N GLN A 727 -1.01 1.29 3.77
CA GLN A 727 -1.96 2.36 3.54
C GLN A 727 -2.46 2.30 2.11
N MET A 728 -3.76 2.07 1.93
CA MET A 728 -4.42 2.06 0.63
C MET A 728 -5.42 3.21 0.52
N MET A 729 -5.11 4.17 -0.34
CA MET A 729 -5.91 5.34 -0.63
C MET A 729 -6.68 5.14 -1.93
N ALA A 730 -8.00 5.04 -1.86
CA ALA A 730 -8.84 4.90 -3.04
C ALA A 730 -9.32 6.25 -3.57
N SER A 731 -9.16 6.48 -4.88
CA SER A 731 -9.45 7.77 -5.51
C SER A 731 -10.93 8.15 -5.55
N ARG A 732 -11.80 7.14 -5.69
CA ARG A 732 -13.24 7.29 -5.90
C ARG A 732 -14.10 6.91 -4.69
N GLY A 733 -13.47 6.56 -3.56
CA GLY A 733 -14.18 6.07 -2.37
C GLY A 733 -14.49 7.16 -1.33
N GLU A 734 -15.73 7.23 -0.84
CA GLU A 734 -16.15 8.00 0.36
C GLU A 734 -15.82 7.30 1.70
N SER A 735 -15.22 6.11 1.72
CA SER A 735 -15.14 5.29 2.94
C SER A 735 -13.88 5.53 3.79
N GLY A 736 -12.82 6.09 3.21
CA GLY A 736 -11.57 6.36 3.92
C GLY A 736 -11.50 7.80 4.41
N GLU A 737 -11.23 7.98 5.70
CA GLU A 737 -10.80 9.27 6.24
C GLU A 737 -9.28 9.37 6.14
N TRP A 738 -8.81 10.26 5.26
CA TRP A 738 -7.40 10.45 4.98
C TRP A 738 -6.89 11.73 5.62
N LEU A 739 -5.65 11.70 6.09
CA LEU A 739 -5.00 12.90 6.57
C LEU A 739 -4.72 13.82 5.39
N SER A 740 -5.40 14.96 5.37
CA SER A 740 -5.44 15.80 4.18
C SER A 740 -5.76 17.25 4.48
N CYS A 741 -5.34 18.13 3.56
CA CYS A 741 -5.74 19.52 3.52
C CYS A 741 -6.57 19.76 2.25
N VAL A 742 -7.79 20.26 2.44
CA VAL A 742 -8.71 20.62 1.35
C VAL A 742 -8.39 22.04 0.87
N ASP A 743 -8.47 22.26 -0.44
CA ASP A 743 -8.38 23.57 -1.11
C ASP A 743 -7.04 24.32 -0.91
N VAL A 744 -5.96 23.72 -1.41
CA VAL A 744 -4.58 24.25 -1.33
C VAL A 744 -4.41 25.55 -2.14
N GLY A 745 -5.30 25.79 -3.12
CA GLY A 745 -5.34 26.98 -3.97
C GLY A 745 -6.41 28.01 -3.57
N GLY A 746 -7.20 27.71 -2.55
CA GLY A 746 -8.32 28.52 -2.12
C GLY A 746 -7.88 29.91 -1.67
N LYS A 747 -8.49 30.94 -2.26
CA LYS A 747 -8.42 32.29 -1.67
C LYS A 747 -9.01 32.18 -0.27
N VAL A 748 -8.16 32.34 0.76
CA VAL A 748 -8.56 32.36 2.18
C VAL A 748 -9.89 33.11 2.30
N PRO A 749 -10.96 32.49 2.82
CA PRO A 749 -12.28 33.11 2.83
C PRO A 749 -12.19 34.47 3.51
N SER A 750 -12.54 35.51 2.76
CA SER A 750 -12.30 36.93 3.04
C SER A 750 -12.89 37.48 4.35
N GLY A 751 -13.50 36.63 5.18
CA GLY A 751 -14.16 36.95 6.45
C GLY A 751 -13.29 36.79 7.70
N LEU A 752 -12.21 36.00 7.67
CA LEU A 752 -11.29 35.87 8.79
C LEU A 752 -10.25 36.99 8.74
N LYS A 753 -10.58 38.13 9.35
CA LYS A 753 -9.65 39.26 9.50
C LYS A 753 -8.40 38.79 10.24
N GLU A 754 -7.32 38.61 9.49
CA GLU A 754 -5.93 38.29 9.84
C GLU A 754 -5.25 39.24 10.86
N LYS A 755 -6.02 40.06 11.61
CA LYS A 755 -5.48 41.16 12.40
C LYS A 755 -4.71 40.74 13.66
N ASN A 756 -4.78 39.46 14.07
CA ASN A 756 -4.12 38.98 15.30
C ASN A 756 -3.13 37.82 15.08
N LEU A 757 -2.91 37.34 13.85
CA LEU A 757 -1.84 36.37 13.61
C LEU A 757 -0.51 37.13 13.57
N SER A 758 0.31 36.90 14.59
CA SER A 758 1.57 37.61 14.84
C SER A 758 2.43 37.76 13.58
N SER A 759 3.16 38.88 13.49
CA SER A 759 4.12 39.17 12.42
C SER A 759 5.21 38.10 12.24
N ARG A 760 5.38 37.16 13.18
CA ARG A 760 6.24 35.97 13.07
C ARG A 760 5.72 34.89 12.10
N LEU A 761 4.41 34.83 11.84
CA LEU A 761 3.84 33.85 10.90
C LEU A 761 3.95 34.30 9.43
N LYS A 762 4.00 35.61 9.17
CA LYS A 762 4.16 36.15 7.81
C LYS A 762 5.51 35.83 7.16
N SER A 763 6.52 35.44 7.94
CA SER A 763 7.83 35.00 7.44
C SER A 763 7.95 33.47 7.29
N ARG A 764 6.93 32.67 7.63
CA ARG A 764 7.05 31.22 7.85
C ARG A 764 6.39 30.32 6.77
N GLY A 765 6.08 30.86 5.60
CA GLY A 765 5.47 30.09 4.50
C GLY A 765 3.97 29.82 4.70
N LYS A 766 3.31 29.19 3.73
CA LYS A 766 1.90 28.81 3.84
C LYS A 766 1.74 27.72 4.90
N MET A 767 0.68 27.85 5.72
CA MET A 767 0.31 26.88 6.72
C MET A 767 -0.91 26.08 6.26
N PHE A 768 -0.77 24.75 6.18
CA PHE A 768 -1.85 23.83 5.85
C PHE A 768 -2.35 23.12 7.09
N ARG A 769 -3.67 23.12 7.27
CA ARG A 769 -4.31 22.40 8.36
C ARG A 769 -4.67 21.00 7.87
N LEU A 770 -4.11 19.99 8.53
CA LEU A 770 -4.39 18.60 8.22
C LEU A 770 -5.52 18.09 9.09
N SER A 771 -6.58 17.62 8.44
CA SER A 771 -7.69 16.95 9.10
C SER A 771 -7.94 15.60 8.45
N ARG A 772 -8.58 14.70 9.19
CA ARG A 772 -9.10 13.44 8.65
C ARG A 772 -10.34 13.77 7.84
N ASN A 773 -10.20 13.79 6.52
CA ASN A 773 -11.30 14.11 5.60
C ASN A 773 -11.54 12.96 4.63
N LYS A 774 -12.78 12.83 4.19
CA LYS A 774 -13.15 11.97 3.08
C LYS A 774 -12.94 12.77 1.80
N ILE A 775 -11.88 12.46 1.06
CA ILE A 775 -11.55 13.16 -0.19
C ILE A 775 -11.69 12.19 -1.35
N LYS A 776 -12.35 12.65 -2.41
CA LYS A 776 -12.30 12.02 -3.73
C LYS A 776 -11.32 12.79 -4.60
N TRP A 777 -10.51 12.07 -5.38
CA TRP A 777 -9.65 12.68 -6.40
C TRP A 777 -9.76 11.98 -7.74
N SER A 778 -9.54 12.76 -8.78
CA SER A 778 -9.55 12.30 -10.16
C SER A 778 -8.17 11.90 -10.67
N LYS A 779 -7.11 12.47 -10.08
CA LYS A 779 -5.73 12.32 -10.52
C LYS A 779 -4.71 12.65 -9.43
N VAL A 780 -3.65 11.86 -9.35
CA VAL A 780 -2.44 12.19 -8.57
C VAL A 780 -1.53 13.07 -9.40
N LEU A 781 -1.16 14.24 -8.88
CA LEU A 781 -0.30 15.19 -9.60
C LEU A 781 1.18 14.89 -9.37
N GLY A 782 1.53 14.46 -8.15
CA GLY A 782 2.89 14.09 -7.76
C GLY A 782 3.14 14.31 -6.27
N LEU A 783 4.43 14.28 -5.89
CA LEU A 783 4.89 14.61 -4.54
C LEU A 783 4.76 16.11 -4.32
N PHE A 784 4.20 16.51 -3.18
CA PHE A 784 4.09 17.91 -2.79
C PHE A 784 5.48 18.43 -2.36
N ALA A 785 5.90 19.56 -2.92
CA ALA A 785 7.26 20.07 -2.79
C ALA A 785 7.36 21.51 -2.27
N GLU A 786 6.24 22.22 -2.18
CA GLU A 786 6.22 23.61 -1.73
C GLU A 786 6.61 23.68 -0.24
N GLU A 787 7.62 24.48 0.09
CA GLU A 787 8.03 24.69 1.49
C GLU A 787 6.89 25.24 2.33
N SER A 788 6.32 24.36 3.14
CA SER A 788 5.07 24.62 3.87
C SER A 788 5.13 24.05 5.27
N SER A 789 4.30 24.63 6.13
CA SER A 789 4.12 24.17 7.51
C SER A 789 2.75 23.50 7.66
N PHE A 790 2.67 22.45 8.47
CA PHE A 790 1.48 21.64 8.68
C PHE A 790 1.03 21.70 10.15
N GLY A 791 -0.28 21.66 10.35
CA GLY A 791 -0.94 21.72 11.65
C GLY A 791 -2.05 20.70 11.82
#